data_AF-A0A1Q7MIX6-F1
#
_entry.id   AF-A0A1Q7MIX6-F1
#
_cell.length_a   1.000
_cell.length_b   1.000
_cell.length_c   1.000
_cell.angle_alpha   90.00
_cell.angle_beta   90.00
_cell.angle_gamma   90.00
#
_symmetry.space_group_name_H-M   'P 1'
#
loop_
_entity.id
_entity.type
_entity.pdbx_description
1 polymer ?
#
loop_
_entity_poly.entity_id
_entity_poly.type
_entity_poly.pdbx_seq_one_letter_code
_entity_poly.pdbx_strand_id
1 'polypeptide(L)'
;MAKASRGLFAAQKLRKRRKEFRWAYAPYKRRMLGLDYKSDPLQGAPQGKAIVLEKVGVECRQPNSAVRKCIAPNSQILLEDGTHLTMEDLSRSWHASQVMTLDLKGQHTEASGLVDYFKLSQEEATQVGALEIVTSETGRRIVASGDHPFYTSKGIVEARQLNAGDTLIVLPSEPVKKEYRDDTIVTEDDIRQNAPISSKLDRIIDQLREHRILPLTYASARIGPIARLLGHLYGDGSLSYAKGGNGFSAKFVATGSPEDLRVISADIESLGFHVSPVYVGNATSVITMTDGTQQMISGSYSSASCTSIALFTLLKALGAPVGRKSDSSYTVPAWVLAGPSWVKREFLASYFGSELEKPRVSSSHGTFMPPSFAICKAEGRIEGAQRLLAGIQQLLLEFGVRIASARVQPFIVRTKGERSFKLTAYIASGITNLLHLYGKIGYKYNGKRERLARHAYEYLLARHHHILQTIAAHSLARTLREEGLAIREVHRKVVQSGYPVTFGAVSRWLSVGVRDPEKLGTTTRRATSFQEFVARNKDLPEGLVWETVSRVEARDLKDLRDITTRSTSHNFFANGFLTSNCVRAQIIKNGKTVTAFLPGDGALNFIDEHDEVEIEGIGGAEGKAYGDLPGTRYRVFTVNGVSLDALLKGKKEKPRR
;
A
#
# COMPACT_ATOMS: atom_id res chain seq x y z
N MET A 1 17.08 -29.58 -46.58
CA MET A 1 16.76 -31.01 -46.35
C MET A 1 18.07 -31.79 -46.16
N ALA A 2 18.29 -32.41 -45.00
CA ALA A 2 19.50 -33.19 -44.74
C ALA A 2 19.50 -34.53 -45.52
N LYS A 3 20.60 -34.84 -46.22
CA LYS A 3 20.77 -36.04 -47.09
C LYS A 3 20.25 -37.30 -46.39
N ALA A 4 19.38 -38.06 -47.09
CA ALA A 4 18.89 -39.35 -46.61
C ALA A 4 19.99 -40.41 -46.73
N SER A 5 20.06 -41.35 -45.78
CA SER A 5 20.99 -42.47 -45.80
C SER A 5 20.73 -43.32 -47.05
N ARG A 6 21.74 -43.49 -47.93
CA ARG A 6 21.64 -44.30 -49.16
C ARG A 6 22.65 -45.46 -49.09
N GLY A 7 22.21 -46.68 -49.34
CA GLY A 7 23.01 -47.91 -49.31
C GLY A 7 22.19 -49.17 -48.99
N LEU A 8 22.71 -50.34 -49.38
CA LEU A 8 22.18 -51.65 -48.94
C LEU A 8 22.21 -51.71 -47.39
N PHE A 9 21.16 -52.26 -46.76
CA PHE A 9 20.94 -52.31 -45.29
C PHE A 9 20.50 -51.00 -44.59
N ALA A 10 20.20 -49.90 -45.31
CA ALA A 10 19.74 -48.64 -44.69
C ALA A 10 18.28 -48.66 -44.16
N ALA A 11 17.52 -49.74 -44.38
CA ALA A 11 16.08 -49.81 -44.12
C ALA A 11 15.67 -49.53 -42.66
N GLN A 12 16.43 -50.04 -41.68
CA GLN A 12 16.15 -49.79 -40.26
C GLN A 12 16.36 -48.32 -39.88
N LYS A 13 17.46 -47.71 -40.35
CA LYS A 13 17.75 -46.29 -40.10
C LYS A 13 16.68 -45.39 -40.71
N LEU A 14 16.22 -45.70 -41.92
CA LEU A 14 15.12 -44.98 -42.57
C LEU A 14 13.78 -45.17 -41.84
N ARG A 15 13.46 -46.36 -41.33
CA ARG A 15 12.26 -46.59 -40.47
C ARG A 15 12.31 -45.76 -39.19
N LYS A 16 13.44 -45.72 -38.49
CA LYS A 16 13.61 -44.94 -37.25
C LYS A 16 13.44 -43.45 -37.51
N ARG A 17 14.12 -42.93 -38.54
CA ARG A 17 14.01 -41.52 -38.96
C ARG A 17 12.58 -41.16 -39.39
N ARG A 18 11.86 -42.05 -40.09
CA ARG A 18 10.44 -41.84 -40.43
C ARG A 18 9.54 -41.84 -39.19
N LYS A 19 9.81 -42.65 -38.17
CA LYS A 19 9.09 -42.59 -36.88
C LYS A 19 9.33 -41.27 -36.17
N GLU A 20 10.57 -40.77 -36.12
CA GLU A 20 10.93 -39.48 -35.53
C GLU A 20 10.24 -38.31 -36.26
N PHE A 21 10.31 -38.27 -37.59
CA PHE A 21 9.58 -37.26 -38.39
C PHE A 21 8.06 -37.35 -38.23
N ARG A 22 7.51 -38.54 -37.98
CA ARG A 22 6.07 -38.71 -37.72
C ARG A 22 5.63 -37.96 -36.47
N TRP A 23 6.48 -37.85 -35.45
CA TRP A 23 6.22 -37.05 -34.25
C TRP A 23 6.30 -35.54 -34.47
N ALA A 24 6.99 -35.08 -35.53
CA ALA A 24 6.96 -33.68 -35.95
C ALA A 24 5.65 -33.31 -36.68
N TYR A 25 4.92 -34.30 -37.21
CA TYR A 25 3.63 -34.09 -37.86
C TYR A 25 2.52 -33.83 -36.82
N ALA A 26 1.99 -32.60 -36.81
CA ALA A 26 1.04 -32.15 -35.79
C ALA A 26 -0.21 -33.04 -35.64
N PRO A 27 -0.89 -33.50 -36.72
CA PRO A 27 -2.04 -34.39 -36.58
C PRO A 27 -1.69 -35.75 -35.95
N TYR A 28 -0.50 -36.29 -36.23
CA TYR A 28 -0.04 -37.54 -35.60
C TYR A 28 0.30 -37.33 -34.11
N LYS A 29 0.94 -36.22 -33.76
CA LYS A 29 1.23 -35.86 -32.36
C LYS A 29 -0.06 -35.65 -31.56
N ARG A 30 -1.04 -34.92 -32.10
CA ARG A 30 -2.36 -34.71 -31.49
C ARG A 30 -3.08 -36.02 -31.20
N ARG A 31 -3.13 -36.91 -32.19
CA ARG A 31 -3.76 -38.22 -32.07
C ARG A 31 -3.05 -39.15 -31.07
N MET A 32 -1.71 -39.28 -31.17
CA MET A 32 -0.96 -40.22 -30.33
C MET A 32 -0.87 -39.81 -28.86
N LEU A 33 -0.88 -38.51 -28.56
CA LEU A 33 -0.86 -38.01 -27.19
C LEU A 33 -2.26 -37.85 -26.58
N GLY A 34 -3.32 -38.10 -27.36
CA GLY A 34 -4.71 -37.84 -26.98
C GLY A 34 -4.93 -36.37 -26.61
N LEU A 35 -4.27 -35.43 -27.32
CA LEU A 35 -4.29 -34.01 -26.93
C LEU A 35 -5.71 -33.45 -26.94
N ASP A 36 -6.55 -33.89 -27.88
CA ASP A 36 -7.92 -33.43 -28.00
C ASP A 36 -8.74 -33.83 -26.75
N TYR A 37 -8.64 -35.10 -26.33
CA TYR A 37 -9.25 -35.61 -25.10
C TYR A 37 -8.70 -34.92 -23.83
N LYS A 38 -7.38 -34.67 -23.76
CA LYS A 38 -6.75 -34.01 -22.61
C LYS A 38 -7.04 -32.50 -22.56
N SER A 39 -7.30 -31.88 -23.70
CA SER A 39 -7.62 -30.46 -23.83
C SER A 39 -9.07 -30.17 -23.48
N ASP A 40 -9.98 -31.11 -23.74
CA ASP A 40 -11.39 -31.00 -23.36
C ASP A 40 -11.55 -30.98 -21.83
N PRO A 41 -12.14 -29.91 -21.27
CA PRO A 41 -12.50 -29.82 -19.85
C PRO A 41 -13.38 -30.99 -19.34
N LEU A 42 -14.25 -31.57 -20.17
CA LEU A 42 -15.09 -32.71 -19.78
C LEU A 42 -14.48 -34.08 -20.14
N GLN A 43 -13.32 -34.11 -20.78
CA GLN A 43 -12.63 -35.34 -21.21
C GLN A 43 -13.57 -36.27 -22.01
N GLY A 44 -14.33 -35.74 -22.97
CA GLY A 44 -15.23 -36.52 -23.82
C GLY A 44 -16.54 -36.97 -23.17
N ALA A 45 -16.82 -36.62 -21.91
CA ALA A 45 -18.11 -36.87 -21.29
C ALA A 45 -19.17 -35.83 -21.76
N PRO A 46 -20.44 -36.22 -21.95
CA PRO A 46 -21.49 -35.29 -22.37
C PRO A 46 -21.87 -34.27 -21.28
N GLN A 47 -21.63 -34.61 -20.01
CA GLN A 47 -21.93 -33.79 -18.84
C GLN A 47 -20.90 -33.99 -17.71
N GLY A 48 -20.82 -33.03 -16.78
CA GLY A 48 -19.90 -33.11 -15.64
C GLY A 48 -20.36 -32.27 -14.43
N LYS A 49 -19.79 -32.55 -13.26
CA LYS A 49 -20.03 -31.80 -12.01
C LYS A 49 -18.98 -30.71 -11.80
N ALA A 50 -19.42 -29.52 -11.38
CA ALA A 50 -18.62 -28.34 -11.09
C ALA A 50 -19.06 -27.67 -9.77
N ILE A 51 -18.17 -26.91 -9.13
CA ILE A 51 -18.41 -26.15 -7.89
C ILE A 51 -18.36 -24.71 -8.37
N VAL A 52 -19.37 -23.94 -8.00
CA VAL A 52 -19.39 -22.52 -8.33
C VAL A 52 -18.31 -21.83 -7.49
N LEU A 53 -17.27 -21.30 -8.12
CA LEU A 53 -16.28 -20.49 -7.39
C LEU A 53 -16.78 -19.08 -7.11
N GLU A 54 -17.43 -18.48 -8.11
CA GLU A 54 -17.83 -17.09 -8.09
C GLU A 54 -18.82 -16.83 -9.24
N LYS A 55 -19.66 -15.81 -9.05
CA LYS A 55 -20.74 -15.48 -9.97
C LYS A 55 -20.23 -14.49 -11.02
N VAL A 56 -20.22 -14.90 -12.28
CA VAL A 56 -19.80 -14.05 -13.41
C VAL A 56 -21.02 -13.72 -14.27
N GLY A 57 -21.33 -12.43 -14.44
CA GLY A 57 -22.26 -11.98 -15.47
C GLY A 57 -21.56 -11.99 -16.83
N VAL A 58 -21.97 -12.89 -17.73
CA VAL A 58 -21.53 -12.88 -19.14
C VAL A 58 -22.75 -12.61 -19.99
N GLU A 59 -22.91 -11.37 -20.45
CA GLU A 59 -23.98 -10.99 -21.36
C GLU A 59 -23.50 -10.92 -22.82
N CYS A 60 -24.41 -11.29 -23.73
CA CYS A 60 -24.19 -11.29 -25.17
C CYS A 60 -23.84 -9.87 -25.70
N ARG A 61 -22.87 -9.77 -26.62
CA ARG A 61 -22.67 -8.54 -27.44
C ARG A 61 -23.78 -8.53 -28.50
N GLN A 62 -24.62 -7.52 -28.70
CA GLN A 62 -24.66 -6.09 -28.37
C GLN A 62 -26.14 -5.64 -28.21
N PRO A 63 -26.41 -4.50 -27.55
CA PRO A 63 -25.47 -3.53 -27.01
C PRO A 63 -25.50 -3.43 -25.47
N ASN A 64 -24.30 -3.42 -24.85
CA ASN A 64 -23.96 -2.92 -23.49
C ASN A 64 -24.19 -3.82 -22.26
N SER A 65 -23.13 -4.49 -21.75
CA SER A 65 -23.08 -4.98 -20.34
C SER A 65 -21.80 -5.77 -19.93
N ALA A 66 -20.65 -5.60 -20.60
CA ALA A 66 -19.40 -6.02 -19.97
C ALA A 66 -18.97 -4.92 -19.01
N VAL A 67 -18.93 -5.22 -17.71
CA VAL A 67 -18.48 -4.32 -16.65
C VAL A 67 -16.97 -4.10 -16.80
N ARG A 68 -16.57 -2.93 -17.30
CA ARG A 68 -15.23 -2.50 -17.72
C ARG A 68 -14.68 -1.46 -16.74
N LYS A 69 -14.46 -1.90 -15.48
CA LYS A 69 -14.00 -1.07 -14.36
C LYS A 69 -12.53 -0.68 -14.56
N CYS A 70 -12.26 0.50 -15.09
CA CYS A 70 -10.89 0.92 -15.41
C CYS A 70 -10.57 2.32 -14.91
N ILE A 71 -9.30 2.62 -14.75
CA ILE A 71 -8.78 3.92 -14.31
C ILE A 71 -7.72 4.44 -15.28
N ALA A 72 -7.45 5.74 -15.20
CA ALA A 72 -6.49 6.40 -16.07
C ALA A 72 -5.04 5.93 -15.81
N PRO A 73 -4.17 5.91 -16.84
CA PRO A 73 -2.79 5.45 -16.76
C PRO A 73 -1.90 6.24 -15.78
N ASN A 74 -2.21 7.52 -15.56
CA ASN A 74 -1.48 8.37 -14.62
C ASN A 74 -1.91 8.20 -13.15
N SER A 75 -2.93 7.38 -12.87
CA SER A 75 -3.39 7.10 -11.51
C SER A 75 -2.27 6.43 -10.71
N GLN A 76 -2.01 6.94 -9.51
CA GLN A 76 -1.04 6.42 -8.56
C GLN A 76 -1.63 5.26 -7.79
N ILE A 77 -1.12 4.05 -8.04
CA ILE A 77 -1.52 2.82 -7.36
C ILE A 77 -0.63 2.63 -6.13
N LEU A 78 -1.26 2.49 -4.97
CA LEU A 78 -0.56 2.26 -3.72
C LEU A 78 -0.05 0.82 -3.62
N LEU A 79 1.26 0.68 -3.43
CA LEU A 79 1.91 -0.60 -3.19
C LEU A 79 1.85 -0.98 -1.71
N GLU A 80 2.08 -2.26 -1.43
CA GLU A 80 2.10 -2.88 -0.11
C GLU A 80 3.07 -2.22 0.89
N ASP A 81 4.21 -1.72 0.41
CA ASP A 81 5.23 -1.08 1.21
C ASP A 81 4.85 0.36 1.55
N GLY A 82 3.82 0.90 0.89
CA GLY A 82 3.34 2.27 1.01
C GLY A 82 3.98 3.24 0.02
N THR A 83 4.69 2.74 -0.99
CA THR A 83 5.13 3.52 -2.17
C THR A 83 4.03 3.53 -3.23
N HIS A 84 4.23 4.25 -4.33
CA HIS A 84 3.34 4.16 -5.48
C HIS A 84 4.08 3.88 -6.80
N LEU A 85 3.35 3.26 -7.72
CA LEU A 85 3.63 3.30 -9.15
C LEU A 85 2.43 3.89 -9.87
N THR A 86 2.64 4.53 -11.01
CA THR A 86 1.50 4.87 -11.87
C THR A 86 0.94 3.60 -12.48
N MET A 87 -0.34 3.61 -12.84
CA MET A 87 -0.99 2.49 -13.53
C MET A 87 -0.28 2.14 -14.85
N GLU A 88 0.37 3.12 -15.48
CA GLU A 88 1.25 2.90 -16.62
C GLU A 88 2.58 2.24 -16.26
N ASP A 89 3.30 2.74 -15.25
CA ASP A 89 4.58 2.16 -14.82
C ASP A 89 4.41 0.70 -14.37
N LEU A 90 3.27 0.38 -13.75
CA LEU A 90 2.92 -0.95 -13.27
C LEU A 90 2.88 -2.00 -14.40
N SER A 91 2.59 -1.61 -15.64
CA SER A 91 2.55 -2.52 -16.80
C SER A 91 3.83 -3.35 -16.99
N ARG A 92 4.98 -2.83 -16.55
CA ARG A 92 6.29 -3.47 -16.74
C ARG A 92 6.64 -4.48 -15.65
N SER A 93 6.02 -4.36 -14.47
CA SER A 93 6.43 -5.09 -13.26
C SER A 93 5.28 -5.71 -12.47
N TRP A 94 4.04 -5.65 -12.98
CA TRP A 94 2.85 -6.07 -12.23
C TRP A 94 2.93 -7.50 -11.67
N HIS A 95 3.58 -8.43 -12.38
CA HIS A 95 3.77 -9.82 -11.93
C HIS A 95 4.56 -9.95 -10.62
N ALA A 96 5.46 -8.99 -10.35
CA ALA A 96 6.31 -8.96 -9.17
C ALA A 96 5.84 -7.92 -8.13
N SER A 97 4.82 -7.13 -8.46
CA SER A 97 4.27 -6.08 -7.60
C SER A 97 3.16 -6.62 -6.70
N GLN A 98 3.06 -6.03 -5.51
CA GLN A 98 1.93 -6.21 -4.61
C GLN A 98 1.30 -4.86 -4.33
N VAL A 99 -0.02 -4.80 -4.34
CA VAL A 99 -0.80 -3.60 -4.05
C VAL A 99 -1.41 -3.69 -2.67
N MET A 100 -1.67 -2.54 -2.07
CA MET A 100 -2.39 -2.47 -0.81
C MET A 100 -3.89 -2.62 -1.04
N THR A 101 -4.50 -3.57 -0.35
CA THR A 101 -5.95 -3.83 -0.37
C THR A 101 -6.51 -3.70 1.04
N LEU A 102 -7.83 -3.52 1.16
CA LEU A 102 -8.53 -3.36 2.42
C LEU A 102 -9.50 -4.52 2.64
N ASP A 103 -9.27 -5.33 3.67
CA ASP A 103 -10.26 -6.29 4.14
C ASP A 103 -11.35 -5.53 4.91
N LEU A 104 -12.52 -5.38 4.28
CA LEU A 104 -13.67 -4.68 4.84
C LEU A 104 -14.26 -5.43 6.05
N LYS A 105 -14.10 -6.76 6.13
CA LYS A 105 -14.61 -7.57 7.24
C LYS A 105 -13.65 -7.54 8.42
N GLY A 106 -12.37 -7.77 8.16
CA GLY A 106 -11.31 -7.75 9.17
C GLY A 106 -10.82 -6.34 9.53
N GLN A 107 -11.29 -5.30 8.83
CA GLN A 107 -10.98 -3.89 9.07
C GLN A 107 -9.46 -3.60 9.13
N HIS A 108 -8.68 -4.24 8.25
CA HIS A 108 -7.24 -4.03 8.15
C HIS A 108 -6.79 -4.06 6.69
N THR A 109 -5.65 -3.43 6.41
CA THR A 109 -5.03 -3.52 5.10
C THR A 109 -4.18 -4.77 4.96
N GLU A 110 -4.16 -5.34 3.76
CA GLU A 110 -3.34 -6.50 3.42
C GLU A 110 -2.59 -6.27 2.10
N ALA A 111 -1.51 -7.04 1.90
CA ALA A 111 -0.75 -7.03 0.67
C ALA A 111 -1.36 -8.04 -0.32
N SER A 112 -1.64 -7.61 -1.54
CA SER A 112 -2.19 -8.49 -2.57
C SER A 112 -1.33 -8.49 -3.82
N GLY A 113 -0.91 -9.68 -4.24
CA GLY A 113 -0.30 -9.87 -5.55
C GLY A 113 -1.32 -9.68 -6.68
N LEU A 114 -0.83 -9.34 -7.86
CA LEU A 114 -1.66 -9.14 -9.05
C LEU A 114 -1.80 -10.44 -9.85
N VAL A 115 -2.99 -10.64 -10.41
CA VAL A 115 -3.36 -11.80 -11.25
C VAL A 115 -3.37 -11.41 -12.72
N ASP A 116 -3.83 -10.20 -13.03
CA ASP A 116 -3.93 -9.71 -14.40
C ASP A 116 -3.72 -8.19 -14.48
N TYR A 117 -3.32 -7.74 -15.67
CA TYR A 117 -3.20 -6.34 -16.06
C TYR A 117 -3.72 -6.21 -17.49
N PHE A 118 -4.72 -5.37 -17.72
CA PHE A 118 -5.24 -5.17 -19.07
C PHE A 118 -5.61 -3.71 -19.35
N LYS A 119 -5.73 -3.41 -20.64
CA LYS A 119 -6.03 -2.09 -21.20
C LYS A 119 -7.23 -2.22 -22.13
N LEU A 120 -8.18 -1.29 -22.02
CA LEU A 120 -9.32 -1.22 -22.93
C LEU A 120 -8.88 -0.79 -24.33
N SER A 121 -9.56 -1.28 -25.36
CA SER A 121 -9.43 -0.71 -26.71
C SER A 121 -10.03 0.71 -26.74
N GLN A 122 -9.63 1.51 -27.74
CA GLN A 122 -10.14 2.89 -27.87
C GLN A 122 -11.66 2.94 -28.05
N GLU A 123 -12.22 1.99 -28.79
CA GLU A 123 -13.67 1.86 -28.98
C GLU A 123 -14.37 1.55 -27.65
N GLU A 124 -13.82 0.63 -26.85
CA GLU A 124 -14.36 0.27 -25.55
C GLU A 124 -14.29 1.42 -24.56
N ALA A 125 -13.16 2.13 -24.50
CA ALA A 125 -13.01 3.31 -23.65
C ALA A 125 -13.99 4.43 -24.04
N THR A 126 -14.23 4.62 -25.34
CA THR A 126 -15.21 5.60 -25.83
C THR A 126 -16.64 5.21 -25.45
N GLN A 127 -16.99 3.92 -25.52
CA GLN A 127 -18.32 3.42 -25.13
C GLN A 127 -18.63 3.60 -23.65
N VAL A 128 -17.66 3.34 -22.78
CA VAL A 128 -17.88 3.44 -21.33
C VAL A 128 -17.80 4.88 -20.84
N GLY A 129 -17.00 5.70 -21.52
CA GLY A 129 -16.71 7.07 -21.14
C GLY A 129 -15.78 7.14 -19.93
N ALA A 130 -14.96 8.19 -19.88
CA ALA A 130 -14.13 8.51 -18.73
C ALA A 130 -14.74 9.68 -17.95
N LEU A 131 -14.77 9.54 -16.64
CA LEU A 131 -15.25 10.55 -15.70
C LEU A 131 -14.12 10.95 -14.76
N GLU A 132 -13.88 12.25 -14.60
CA GLU A 132 -13.04 12.79 -13.54
C GLU A 132 -13.92 13.09 -12.32
N ILE A 133 -13.60 12.42 -11.21
CA ILE A 133 -14.19 12.67 -9.90
C ILE A 133 -13.26 13.59 -9.13
N VAL A 134 -13.78 14.67 -8.56
CA VAL A 134 -13.00 15.64 -7.76
C VAL A 134 -13.65 15.83 -6.39
N THR A 135 -12.89 15.75 -5.31
CA THR A 135 -13.38 15.98 -3.93
C THR A 135 -13.39 17.45 -3.54
N SER A 136 -14.22 17.80 -2.55
CA SER A 136 -14.43 19.18 -2.11
C SER A 136 -13.39 19.62 -1.09
N GLU A 137 -13.03 18.74 -0.16
CA GLU A 137 -12.16 19.05 0.97
C GLU A 137 -10.72 19.30 0.52
N THR A 138 -10.16 18.39 -0.27
CA THR A 138 -8.75 18.43 -0.65
C THR A 138 -8.50 18.71 -2.13
N GLY A 139 -9.54 18.65 -2.97
CA GLY A 139 -9.40 18.73 -4.42
C GLY A 139 -8.73 17.49 -5.04
N ARG A 140 -8.73 16.37 -4.30
CA ARG A 140 -8.24 15.07 -4.78
C ARG A 140 -9.05 14.64 -5.99
N ARG A 141 -8.37 14.03 -6.96
CA ARG A 141 -8.96 13.68 -8.25
C ARG A 141 -8.59 12.28 -8.68
N ILE A 142 -9.50 11.64 -9.41
CA ILE A 142 -9.26 10.38 -10.10
C ILE A 142 -10.08 10.37 -11.39
N VAL A 143 -9.50 9.83 -12.46
CA VAL A 143 -10.20 9.61 -13.73
C VAL A 143 -10.44 8.12 -13.86
N ALA A 144 -11.71 7.74 -14.00
CA ALA A 144 -12.16 6.37 -14.05
C ALA A 144 -13.22 6.15 -15.14
N SER A 145 -13.43 4.92 -15.54
CA SER A 145 -14.52 4.53 -16.44
C SER A 145 -15.87 4.77 -15.77
N GLY A 146 -16.92 5.06 -16.55
CA GLY A 146 -18.25 5.34 -16.00
C GLY A 146 -18.87 4.23 -15.14
N ASP A 147 -18.49 2.97 -15.35
CA ASP A 147 -18.91 1.80 -14.55
C ASP A 147 -17.94 1.44 -13.41
N HIS A 148 -16.90 2.25 -13.18
CA HIS A 148 -15.91 1.98 -12.14
C HIS A 148 -16.52 2.13 -10.73
N PRO A 149 -16.42 1.12 -9.84
CA PRO A 149 -17.01 1.16 -8.51
C PRO A 149 -16.20 1.97 -7.51
N PHE A 150 -16.89 2.79 -6.72
CA PHE A 150 -16.35 3.52 -5.59
C PHE A 150 -17.08 3.16 -4.30
N TYR A 151 -16.33 3.09 -3.20
CA TYR A 151 -16.89 2.84 -1.87
C TYR A 151 -17.43 4.13 -1.26
N THR A 152 -18.76 4.15 -1.08
CA THR A 152 -19.48 5.30 -0.53
C THR A 152 -20.14 4.97 0.81
N SER A 153 -20.65 5.98 1.50
CA SER A 153 -21.45 5.79 2.72
C SER A 153 -22.77 5.03 2.48
N LYS A 154 -23.23 4.97 1.21
CA LYS A 154 -24.45 4.26 0.78
C LYS A 154 -24.15 2.86 0.22
N GLY A 155 -22.89 2.42 0.24
CA GLY A 155 -22.43 1.19 -0.40
C GLY A 155 -21.57 1.46 -1.63
N ILE A 156 -21.40 0.44 -2.48
CA ILE A 156 -20.59 0.55 -3.70
C ILE A 156 -21.43 1.19 -4.80
N VAL A 157 -20.96 2.30 -5.36
CA VAL A 157 -21.65 3.08 -6.40
C VAL A 157 -20.73 3.25 -7.60
N GLU A 158 -21.27 3.13 -8.81
CA GLU A 158 -20.51 3.36 -10.05
C GLU A 158 -20.20 4.84 -10.26
N ALA A 159 -19.07 5.13 -10.91
CA ALA A 159 -18.63 6.49 -11.20
C ALA A 159 -19.70 7.36 -11.87
N ARG A 160 -20.47 6.80 -12.82
CA ARG A 160 -21.56 7.52 -13.53
C ARG A 160 -22.76 7.87 -12.64
N GLN A 161 -22.91 7.19 -11.51
CA GLN A 161 -24.01 7.38 -10.57
C GLN A 161 -23.60 8.29 -9.40
N LEU A 162 -22.32 8.65 -9.31
CA LEU A 162 -21.84 9.58 -8.29
C LEU A 162 -22.34 11.00 -8.58
N ASN A 163 -22.85 11.63 -7.54
CA ASN A 163 -23.31 13.02 -7.59
C ASN A 163 -22.51 13.88 -6.62
N ALA A 164 -22.54 15.20 -6.85
CA ALA A 164 -22.02 16.15 -5.88
C ALA A 164 -22.71 15.95 -4.51
N GLY A 165 -21.93 15.86 -3.45
CA GLY A 165 -22.41 15.56 -2.10
C GLY A 165 -22.27 14.09 -1.66
N ASP A 166 -22.07 13.15 -2.58
CA ASP A 166 -21.75 11.76 -2.20
C ASP A 166 -20.38 11.69 -1.53
N THR A 167 -20.19 10.74 -0.61
CA THR A 167 -18.93 10.60 0.15
C THR A 167 -18.16 9.38 -0.31
N LEU A 168 -16.84 9.49 -0.46
CA LEU A 168 -15.93 8.43 -0.88
C LEU A 168 -14.93 8.10 0.22
N ILE A 169 -14.55 6.82 0.33
CA ILE A 169 -13.46 6.39 1.20
C ILE A 169 -12.12 6.75 0.58
N VAL A 170 -11.27 7.42 1.36
CA VAL A 170 -9.92 7.81 0.99
C VAL A 170 -8.92 7.38 2.06
N LEU A 171 -7.73 6.95 1.64
CA LEU A 171 -6.55 6.78 2.47
C LEU A 171 -5.66 8.02 2.41
N PRO A 172 -5.60 8.82 3.49
CA PRO A 172 -4.73 9.99 3.55
C PRO A 172 -3.26 9.59 3.52
N SER A 173 -2.59 9.84 2.40
CA SER A 173 -1.15 9.64 2.25
C SER A 173 -0.62 10.45 1.06
N GLU A 174 0.71 10.63 1.03
CA GLU A 174 1.46 11.13 -0.13
C GLU A 174 2.59 10.13 -0.43
N PRO A 175 2.26 8.96 -1.01
CA PRO A 175 3.22 7.88 -1.16
C PRO A 175 4.39 8.29 -2.06
N VAL A 176 5.61 7.92 -1.68
CA VAL A 176 6.81 8.17 -2.48
C VAL A 176 6.82 7.24 -3.69
N LYS A 177 7.28 7.72 -4.86
CA LYS A 177 7.38 6.89 -6.05
C LYS A 177 8.36 5.73 -5.81
N LYS A 178 8.00 4.52 -6.24
CA LYS A 178 8.90 3.36 -6.18
C LYS A 178 10.03 3.55 -7.20
N GLU A 179 11.26 3.51 -6.70
CA GLU A 179 12.48 3.58 -7.51
C GLU A 179 13.19 2.23 -7.44
N TYR A 180 13.56 1.69 -8.61
CA TYR A 180 14.31 0.45 -8.72
C TYR A 180 15.80 0.78 -8.90
N ARG A 181 16.62 0.28 -7.99
CA ARG A 181 18.09 0.35 -8.02
C ARG A 181 18.63 -1.01 -7.62
N ASP A 182 19.80 -1.38 -8.12
CA ASP A 182 20.44 -2.67 -7.81
C ASP A 182 21.86 -2.51 -7.23
N ASP A 183 22.18 -1.30 -6.73
CA ASP A 183 23.47 -1.07 -6.11
C ASP A 183 23.65 -1.97 -4.89
N THR A 184 24.85 -2.52 -4.73
CA THR A 184 25.19 -3.40 -3.61
C THR A 184 25.38 -2.58 -2.33
N ILE A 185 24.77 -3.07 -1.25
CA ILE A 185 24.74 -2.45 0.08
C ILE A 185 25.68 -3.18 1.03
N VAL A 186 25.56 -4.51 1.08
CA VAL A 186 26.34 -5.39 1.96
C VAL A 186 26.78 -6.62 1.19
N THR A 187 28.07 -6.91 1.29
CA THR A 187 28.73 -8.09 0.75
C THR A 187 29.05 -9.08 1.87
N GLU A 188 29.56 -10.25 1.50
CA GLU A 188 30.06 -11.20 2.49
C GLU A 188 31.25 -10.66 3.26
N ASP A 189 32.13 -9.87 2.64
CA ASP A 189 33.30 -9.33 3.33
C ASP A 189 32.91 -8.36 4.44
N ASP A 190 31.84 -7.59 4.26
CA ASP A 190 31.27 -6.75 5.31
C ASP A 190 30.78 -7.59 6.50
N ILE A 191 30.20 -8.76 6.24
CA ILE A 191 29.79 -9.72 7.27
C ILE A 191 31.02 -10.30 7.97
N ARG A 192 32.08 -10.67 7.23
CA ARG A 192 33.34 -11.17 7.79
C ARG A 192 33.98 -10.17 8.75
N GLN A 193 33.96 -8.89 8.41
CA GLN A 193 34.53 -7.80 9.23
C GLN A 193 33.71 -7.50 10.49
N ASN A 194 32.40 -7.77 10.47
CA ASN A 194 31.50 -7.41 11.57
C ASN A 194 31.12 -8.59 12.47
N ALA A 195 31.38 -9.82 12.04
CA ALA A 195 31.10 -11.03 12.80
C ALA A 195 31.77 -10.99 14.18
N PRO A 196 31.07 -11.39 15.26
CA PRO A 196 31.70 -11.45 16.57
C PRO A 196 32.90 -12.40 16.60
N ILE A 197 33.91 -12.04 17.39
CA ILE A 197 35.12 -12.85 17.60
C ILE A 197 34.71 -14.26 18.04
N SER A 198 35.32 -15.30 17.47
CA SER A 198 35.05 -16.73 17.73
C SER A 198 33.66 -17.27 17.34
N SER A 199 32.88 -16.50 16.58
CA SER A 199 31.68 -17.02 15.92
C SER A 199 32.03 -17.94 14.73
N LYS A 200 31.13 -18.88 14.41
CA LYS A 200 31.25 -19.73 13.23
C LYS A 200 30.86 -18.94 11.98
N LEU A 201 31.83 -18.22 11.42
CA LEU A 201 31.64 -17.28 10.32
C LEU A 201 30.98 -17.91 9.09
N ASP A 202 31.43 -19.10 8.67
CA ASP A 202 30.86 -19.79 7.51
C ASP A 202 29.38 -20.07 7.70
N ARG A 203 28.98 -20.51 8.90
CA ARG A 203 27.57 -20.76 9.25
C ARG A 203 26.72 -19.48 9.20
N ILE A 204 27.29 -18.33 9.57
CA ILE A 204 26.59 -17.04 9.48
C ILE A 204 26.34 -16.68 8.01
N ILE A 205 27.39 -16.79 7.18
CA ILE A 205 27.31 -16.46 5.76
C ILE A 205 26.35 -17.41 5.04
N ASP A 206 26.45 -18.72 5.30
CA ASP A 206 25.58 -19.74 4.71
C ASP A 206 24.12 -19.49 5.06
N GLN A 207 23.80 -19.20 6.32
CA GLN A 207 22.43 -18.87 6.73
C GLN A 207 21.90 -17.62 6.01
N LEU A 208 22.71 -16.57 5.87
CA LEU A 208 22.31 -15.35 5.15
C LEU A 208 22.12 -15.58 3.64
N ARG A 209 22.90 -16.48 3.03
CA ARG A 209 22.73 -16.92 1.63
C ARG A 209 21.46 -17.77 1.46
N GLU A 210 21.22 -18.72 2.36
CA GLU A 210 20.01 -19.56 2.37
C GLU A 210 18.73 -18.72 2.47
N HIS A 211 18.75 -17.66 3.29
CA HIS A 211 17.65 -16.69 3.41
C HIS A 211 17.60 -15.68 2.24
N ARG A 212 18.50 -15.80 1.25
CA ARG A 212 18.62 -14.92 0.08
C ARG A 212 18.78 -13.43 0.45
N ILE A 213 19.55 -13.16 1.51
CA ILE A 213 19.88 -11.82 1.96
C ILE A 213 21.18 -11.32 1.30
N LEU A 214 22.18 -12.20 1.16
CA LEU A 214 23.47 -11.84 0.57
C LEU A 214 23.58 -12.28 -0.91
N PRO A 215 24.20 -11.45 -1.78
CA PRO A 215 24.54 -10.05 -1.53
C PRO A 215 23.27 -9.20 -1.36
N LEU A 216 23.32 -8.21 -0.45
CA LEU A 216 22.17 -7.32 -0.24
C LEU A 216 22.28 -6.13 -1.19
N THR A 217 21.29 -5.96 -2.06
CA THR A 217 21.17 -4.81 -2.97
C THR A 217 19.86 -4.06 -2.74
N TYR A 218 19.70 -2.87 -3.31
CA TYR A 218 18.42 -2.15 -3.26
C TYR A 218 17.28 -2.85 -4.02
N ALA A 219 17.59 -3.79 -4.91
CA ALA A 219 16.58 -4.56 -5.65
C ALA A 219 16.03 -5.73 -4.80
N SER A 220 16.71 -6.07 -3.71
CA SER A 220 16.28 -7.13 -2.80
C SER A 220 14.96 -6.77 -2.14
N ALA A 221 13.98 -7.67 -2.20
CA ALA A 221 12.72 -7.55 -1.44
C ALA A 221 12.95 -7.45 0.08
N ARG A 222 14.15 -7.81 0.57
CA ARG A 222 14.51 -7.78 2.00
C ARG A 222 14.92 -6.41 2.51
N ILE A 223 15.23 -5.44 1.62
CA ILE A 223 15.77 -4.15 2.05
C ILE A 223 14.75 -3.29 2.81
N GLY A 224 13.46 -3.38 2.48
CA GLY A 224 12.39 -2.66 3.17
C GLY A 224 12.29 -3.04 4.65
N PRO A 225 12.05 -4.33 4.99
CA PRO A 225 12.09 -4.82 6.36
C PRO A 225 13.40 -4.48 7.09
N ILE A 226 14.54 -4.64 6.43
CA ILE A 226 15.85 -4.31 7.01
C ILE A 226 15.96 -2.83 7.39
N ALA A 227 15.54 -1.92 6.50
CA ALA A 227 15.57 -0.48 6.74
C ALA A 227 14.65 -0.08 7.92
N ARG A 228 13.47 -0.70 8.02
CA ARG A 228 12.57 -0.50 9.17
C ARG A 228 13.19 -0.99 10.47
N LEU A 229 13.68 -2.24 10.51
CA LEU A 229 14.31 -2.81 11.70
C LEU A 229 15.51 -1.96 12.17
N LEU A 230 16.31 -1.46 11.24
CA LEU A 230 17.40 -0.54 11.55
C LEU A 230 16.88 0.77 12.14
N GLY A 231 15.84 1.38 11.57
CA GLY A 231 15.21 2.59 12.11
C GLY A 231 14.70 2.38 13.54
N HIS A 232 14.07 1.22 13.82
CA HIS A 232 13.64 0.87 15.16
C HIS A 232 14.81 0.70 16.14
N LEU A 233 15.93 0.11 15.71
CA LEU A 233 17.15 -0.01 16.54
C LEU A 233 17.76 1.34 16.89
N TYR A 234 17.56 2.37 16.07
CA TYR A 234 17.97 3.74 16.39
C TYR A 234 17.06 4.41 17.43
N GLY A 235 15.80 3.94 17.54
CA GLY A 235 14.78 4.42 18.46
C GLY A 235 14.66 3.56 19.73
N ASP A 236 13.62 2.73 19.85
CA ASP A 236 13.38 1.91 21.05
C ASP A 236 14.06 0.53 21.04
N GLY A 237 14.40 0.01 19.86
CA GLY A 237 14.99 -1.32 19.71
C GLY A 237 16.39 -1.43 20.31
N SER A 238 16.78 -2.65 20.67
CA SER A 238 18.10 -2.94 21.24
C SER A 238 18.76 -4.10 20.50
N LEU A 239 20.03 -3.91 20.15
CA LEU A 239 20.88 -4.95 19.58
C LEU A 239 22.05 -5.20 20.54
N SER A 240 22.18 -6.43 21.03
CA SER A 240 23.22 -6.78 22.00
C SER A 240 23.85 -8.13 21.71
N TYR A 241 25.05 -8.31 22.24
CA TYR A 241 25.81 -9.54 22.16
C TYR A 241 26.54 -9.75 23.47
N ALA A 242 26.45 -10.95 24.03
CA ALA A 242 27.07 -11.30 25.30
C ALA A 242 27.62 -12.72 25.27
N LYS A 243 28.68 -12.95 26.06
CA LYS A 243 29.21 -14.29 26.32
C LYS A 243 28.32 -14.98 27.37
N GLY A 244 27.84 -16.18 27.09
CA GLY A 244 26.96 -16.93 28.00
C GLY A 244 26.99 -18.43 27.73
N GLY A 245 27.24 -19.24 28.77
CA GLY A 245 27.43 -20.69 28.65
C GLY A 245 28.66 -21.08 27.81
N ASN A 246 28.54 -22.16 27.01
CA ASN A 246 29.59 -22.65 26.09
C ASN A 246 29.72 -21.84 24.78
N GLY A 247 29.21 -20.61 24.73
CA GLY A 247 29.24 -19.80 23.51
C GLY A 247 28.84 -18.34 23.71
N PHE A 248 28.41 -17.72 22.61
CA PHE A 248 27.96 -16.34 22.61
C PHE A 248 26.51 -16.23 22.15
N SER A 249 25.76 -15.36 22.79
CA SER A 249 24.36 -15.08 22.50
C SER A 249 24.23 -13.67 21.95
N ALA A 250 23.68 -13.58 20.74
CA ALA A 250 23.34 -12.32 20.08
C ALA A 250 21.83 -12.14 20.11
N LYS A 251 21.36 -10.95 20.48
CA LYS A 251 19.94 -10.70 20.69
C LYS A 251 19.50 -9.37 20.06
N PHE A 252 18.46 -9.44 19.26
CA PHE A 252 17.62 -8.31 18.91
C PHE A 252 16.42 -8.28 19.86
N VAL A 253 16.10 -7.11 20.42
CA VAL A 253 14.94 -6.91 21.29
C VAL A 253 14.16 -5.69 20.81
N ALA A 254 12.86 -5.87 20.63
CA ALA A 254 11.91 -4.79 20.38
C ALA A 254 10.96 -4.66 21.57
N THR A 255 10.56 -3.42 21.86
CA THR A 255 9.58 -3.07 22.88
C THR A 255 8.54 -2.14 22.28
N GLY A 256 7.27 -2.33 22.63
CA GLY A 256 6.19 -1.56 22.04
C GLY A 256 4.83 -2.12 22.42
N SER A 257 3.78 -1.70 21.71
CA SER A 257 2.47 -2.34 21.89
C SER A 257 2.48 -3.75 21.30
N PRO A 258 1.66 -4.69 21.81
CA PRO A 258 1.58 -6.04 21.25
C PRO A 258 1.24 -6.09 19.76
N GLU A 259 0.46 -5.12 19.26
CA GLU A 259 0.11 -5.01 17.85
C GLU A 259 1.32 -4.58 17.01
N ASP A 260 2.04 -3.56 17.44
CA ASP A 260 3.26 -3.10 16.76
C ASP A 260 4.35 -4.18 16.77
N LEU A 261 4.48 -4.92 17.88
CA LEU A 261 5.43 -6.02 18.00
C LEU A 261 5.13 -7.17 17.03
N ARG A 262 3.85 -7.44 16.72
CA ARG A 262 3.51 -8.43 15.68
C ARG A 262 3.99 -8.01 14.30
N VAL A 263 3.91 -6.71 13.97
CA VAL A 263 4.44 -6.18 12.70
C VAL A 263 5.96 -6.30 12.65
N ILE A 264 6.66 -5.96 13.75
CA ILE A 264 8.12 -6.15 13.84
C ILE A 264 8.48 -7.64 13.71
N SER A 265 7.76 -8.53 14.39
CA SER A 265 7.98 -9.97 14.30
C SER A 265 7.79 -10.47 12.88
N ALA A 266 6.72 -10.06 12.20
CA ALA A 266 6.45 -10.43 10.81
C ALA A 266 7.57 -9.98 9.87
N ASP A 267 8.16 -8.81 10.08
CA ASP A 267 9.32 -8.35 9.31
C ASP A 267 10.56 -9.24 9.54
N ILE A 268 10.87 -9.60 10.79
CA ILE A 268 12.01 -10.47 11.11
C ILE A 268 11.78 -11.90 10.57
N GLU A 269 10.56 -12.40 10.67
CA GLU A 269 10.15 -13.71 10.13
C GLU A 269 10.21 -13.71 8.59
N SER A 270 9.82 -12.60 7.96
CA SER A 270 9.96 -12.42 6.51
C SER A 270 11.43 -12.53 6.08
N LEU A 271 12.37 -12.13 6.95
CA LEU A 271 13.82 -12.29 6.76
C LEU A 271 14.34 -13.73 6.98
N GLY A 272 13.47 -14.65 7.39
CA GLY A 272 13.82 -16.06 7.66
C GLY A 272 14.23 -16.35 9.10
N PHE A 273 14.11 -15.38 10.01
CA PHE A 273 14.55 -15.54 11.40
C PHE A 273 13.38 -15.76 12.36
N HIS A 274 13.56 -16.65 13.33
CA HIS A 274 12.56 -16.92 14.35
C HIS A 274 12.53 -15.82 15.43
N VAL A 275 11.33 -15.42 15.83
CA VAL A 275 11.07 -14.45 16.90
C VAL A 275 10.33 -15.12 18.05
N SER A 276 10.68 -14.75 19.28
CA SER A 276 9.95 -15.21 20.46
C SER A 276 8.50 -14.71 20.42
N PRO A 277 7.57 -15.41 21.10
CA PRO A 277 6.26 -14.84 21.40
C PRO A 277 6.37 -13.48 22.11
N VAL A 278 5.32 -12.66 21.98
CA VAL A 278 5.24 -11.39 22.68
C VAL A 278 5.12 -11.66 24.18
N TYR A 279 6.13 -11.27 24.93
CA TYR A 279 6.14 -11.32 26.39
C TYR A 279 5.57 -10.03 26.96
N VAL A 280 4.72 -10.13 27.98
CA VAL A 280 4.18 -9.00 28.73
C VAL A 280 4.63 -9.12 30.19
N GLY A 281 5.23 -8.07 30.73
CA GLY A 281 5.71 -8.02 32.10
C GLY A 281 5.42 -6.67 32.75
N ASN A 282 5.77 -6.54 34.03
CA ASN A 282 5.71 -5.29 34.78
C ASN A 282 7.13 -4.89 35.20
N ALA A 283 7.45 -3.61 35.12
CA ALA A 283 8.72 -3.07 35.55
C ALA A 283 8.50 -1.81 36.39
N THR A 284 9.29 -1.69 37.45
CA THR A 284 9.38 -0.48 38.27
C THR A 284 10.81 0.04 38.18
N SER A 285 10.97 1.28 37.76
CA SER A 285 12.26 1.96 37.65
C SER A 285 12.25 3.21 38.52
N VAL A 286 13.33 3.46 39.25
CA VAL A 286 13.54 4.70 40.01
C VAL A 286 14.50 5.58 39.22
N ILE A 287 14.07 6.80 38.88
CA ILE A 287 14.86 7.78 38.14
C ILE A 287 15.24 8.91 39.10
N THR A 288 16.52 9.24 39.17
CA THR A 288 17.02 10.41 39.90
C THR A 288 17.19 11.57 38.93
N MET A 289 16.46 12.66 39.18
CA MET A 289 16.52 13.89 38.40
C MET A 289 17.79 14.69 38.74
N THR A 290 18.11 15.68 37.90
CA THR A 290 19.29 16.53 38.07
C THR A 290 19.25 17.42 39.31
N ASP A 291 18.06 17.69 39.87
CA ASP A 291 17.87 18.43 41.12
C ASP A 291 17.94 17.53 42.37
N GLY A 292 18.20 16.22 42.20
CA GLY A 292 18.26 15.23 43.28
C GLY A 292 16.94 14.56 43.62
N THR A 293 15.82 14.97 43.01
CA THR A 293 14.52 14.33 43.25
C THR A 293 14.45 12.93 42.64
N GLN A 294 13.84 11.98 43.34
CA GLN A 294 13.64 10.61 42.86
C GLN A 294 12.19 10.41 42.42
N GLN A 295 11.99 9.94 41.19
CA GLN A 295 10.68 9.59 40.65
C GLN A 295 10.63 8.09 40.38
N MET A 296 9.62 7.43 40.96
CA MET A 296 9.33 6.03 40.68
C MET A 296 8.37 5.92 39.48
N ILE A 297 8.75 5.16 38.47
CA ILE A 297 7.95 4.87 37.28
C ILE A 297 7.66 3.37 37.28
N SER A 298 6.40 3.02 37.51
CA SER A 298 5.90 1.64 37.41
C SER A 298 5.03 1.53 36.16
N GLY A 299 5.23 0.48 35.36
CA GLY A 299 4.44 0.25 34.16
C GLY A 299 4.51 -1.18 33.67
N SER A 300 3.51 -1.58 32.89
CA SER A 300 3.57 -2.79 32.09
C SER A 300 4.38 -2.54 30.83
N TYR A 301 5.14 -3.54 30.39
CA TYR A 301 5.89 -3.51 29.15
C TYR A 301 5.58 -4.76 28.33
N SER A 302 5.69 -4.64 27.02
CA SER A 302 5.66 -5.79 26.10
C SER A 302 6.95 -5.83 25.29
N SER A 303 7.45 -7.02 25.03
CA SER A 303 8.68 -7.21 24.27
C SER A 303 8.66 -8.47 23.42
N ALA A 304 9.35 -8.41 22.29
CA ALA A 304 9.63 -9.55 21.43
C ALA A 304 11.14 -9.58 21.14
N SER A 305 11.70 -10.78 20.95
CA SER A 305 13.15 -10.90 20.72
C SER A 305 13.51 -11.99 19.73
N CYS A 306 14.57 -11.73 18.97
CA CYS A 306 15.18 -12.70 18.06
C CYS A 306 16.59 -13.01 18.56
N THR A 307 16.88 -14.29 18.77
CA THR A 307 18.21 -14.78 19.18
C THR A 307 18.89 -15.42 17.98
N SER A 308 19.50 -14.59 17.13
CA SER A 308 20.20 -15.03 15.92
C SER A 308 21.49 -14.23 15.74
N ILE A 309 22.63 -14.93 15.75
CA ILE A 309 23.92 -14.32 15.49
C ILE A 309 24.08 -13.85 14.04
N ALA A 310 23.39 -14.49 13.10
CA ALA A 310 23.38 -14.08 11.70
C ALA A 310 22.62 -12.76 11.49
N LEU A 311 21.41 -12.64 12.06
CA LEU A 311 20.65 -11.39 12.02
C LEU A 311 21.40 -10.26 12.75
N PHE A 312 21.99 -10.55 13.91
CA PHE A 312 22.81 -9.59 14.63
C PHE A 312 23.97 -9.08 13.78
N THR A 313 24.71 -10.00 13.14
CA THR A 313 25.89 -9.65 12.35
C THR A 313 25.52 -8.81 11.14
N LEU A 314 24.42 -9.17 10.46
CA LEU A 314 23.85 -8.39 9.37
C LEU A 314 23.50 -6.95 9.80
N LEU A 315 22.72 -6.79 10.87
CA LEU A 315 22.28 -5.48 11.35
C LEU A 315 23.47 -4.64 11.83
N LYS A 316 24.45 -5.25 12.49
CA LYS A 316 25.70 -4.59 12.88
C LYS A 316 26.48 -4.11 11.65
N ALA A 317 26.65 -4.95 10.62
CA ALA A 317 27.32 -4.58 9.37
C ALA A 317 26.61 -3.42 8.66
N LEU A 318 25.28 -3.34 8.78
CA LEU A 318 24.45 -2.27 8.24
C LEU A 318 24.50 -0.96 9.07
N GLY A 319 25.25 -0.94 10.17
CA GLY A 319 25.46 0.25 11.01
C GLY A 319 24.55 0.34 12.24
N ALA A 320 23.87 -0.73 12.64
CA ALA A 320 23.05 -0.71 13.85
C ALA A 320 23.89 -0.44 15.11
N PRO A 321 23.42 0.42 16.03
CA PRO A 321 24.10 0.65 17.29
C PRO A 321 24.01 -0.60 18.18
N VAL A 322 25.17 -1.08 18.65
CA VAL A 322 25.27 -2.25 19.53
C VAL A 322 25.43 -1.83 20.99
N GLY A 323 24.67 -2.45 21.88
CA GLY A 323 24.70 -2.21 23.31
C GLY A 323 23.98 -0.93 23.73
N ARG A 324 24.49 -0.26 24.76
CA ARG A 324 23.86 0.97 25.28
C ARG A 324 24.08 2.14 24.33
N LYS A 325 23.01 2.50 23.60
CA LYS A 325 22.98 3.60 22.62
C LYS A 325 23.41 4.96 23.17
N SER A 326 23.22 5.18 24.46
CA SER A 326 23.58 6.43 25.11
C SER A 326 25.08 6.57 25.35
N ASP A 327 25.80 5.45 25.40
CA ASP A 327 27.23 5.39 25.69
C ASP A 327 28.05 5.32 24.38
N SER A 328 27.39 5.04 23.25
CA SER A 328 27.99 4.92 21.92
C SER A 328 27.72 6.14 21.03
N SER A 329 28.65 6.43 20.13
CA SER A 329 28.47 7.42 19.05
C SER A 329 28.24 6.69 17.74
N TYR A 330 27.20 7.06 17.01
CA TYR A 330 26.83 6.47 15.72
C TYR A 330 26.13 7.54 14.86
N THR A 331 26.14 7.34 13.54
CA THR A 331 25.54 8.26 12.55
C THR A 331 24.50 7.51 11.73
N VAL A 332 23.74 8.21 10.90
CA VAL A 332 22.92 7.55 9.87
C VAL A 332 23.85 6.78 8.92
N PRO A 333 23.56 5.50 8.57
CA PRO A 333 24.45 4.75 7.68
C PRO A 333 24.51 5.33 6.28
N ALA A 334 25.68 5.24 5.65
CA ALA A 334 25.93 5.80 4.32
C ALA A 334 24.97 5.24 3.26
N TRP A 335 24.65 3.94 3.32
CA TRP A 335 23.72 3.32 2.40
C TRP A 335 22.27 3.80 2.57
N VAL A 336 21.87 4.26 3.76
CA VAL A 336 20.55 4.89 3.94
C VAL A 336 20.59 6.27 3.28
N LEU A 337 21.62 7.07 3.54
CA LEU A 337 21.81 8.41 2.95
C LEU A 337 21.93 8.38 1.42
N ALA A 338 22.52 7.34 0.84
CA ALA A 338 22.68 7.17 -0.59
C ALA A 338 21.51 6.40 -1.26
N GLY A 339 20.59 5.84 -0.47
CA GLY A 339 19.53 4.97 -0.96
C GLY A 339 18.42 5.69 -1.73
N PRO A 340 17.55 4.93 -2.42
CA PRO A 340 16.37 5.49 -3.06
C PRO A 340 15.42 6.09 -2.02
N SER A 341 14.59 7.05 -2.44
CA SER A 341 13.70 7.82 -1.58
C SER A 341 12.82 6.94 -0.68
N TRP A 342 12.30 5.83 -1.20
CA TRP A 342 11.44 4.94 -0.41
C TRP A 342 12.18 4.18 0.70
N VAL A 343 13.46 3.83 0.53
CA VAL A 343 14.28 3.17 1.57
C VAL A 343 14.60 4.16 2.69
N LYS A 344 14.96 5.40 2.32
CA LYS A 344 15.14 6.52 3.27
C LYS A 344 13.89 6.72 4.12
N ARG A 345 12.72 6.66 3.48
CA ARG A 345 11.42 6.74 4.15
C ARG A 345 11.22 5.60 5.14
N GLU A 346 11.46 4.35 4.77
CA GLU A 346 11.29 3.20 5.68
C GLU A 346 12.11 3.36 6.97
N PHE A 347 13.37 3.77 6.83
CA PHE A 347 14.25 4.05 7.97
C PHE A 347 13.70 5.17 8.84
N LEU A 348 13.37 6.33 8.25
CA LEU A 348 12.85 7.49 9.00
C LEU A 348 11.50 7.21 9.66
N ALA A 349 10.56 6.60 8.96
CA ALA A 349 9.23 6.30 9.47
C ALA A 349 9.29 5.34 10.65
N SER A 350 10.19 4.35 10.62
CA SER A 350 10.41 3.45 11.76
C SER A 350 11.14 4.13 12.91
N TYR A 351 12.12 4.99 12.63
CA TYR A 351 12.79 5.79 13.67
C TYR A 351 11.80 6.71 14.39
N PHE A 352 10.91 7.38 13.63
CA PHE A 352 9.84 8.22 14.15
C PHE A 352 8.72 7.44 14.85
N GLY A 353 8.48 6.20 14.44
CA GLY A 353 7.62 5.26 15.17
C GLY A 353 7.98 5.12 16.64
N SER A 354 9.28 5.14 16.92
CA SER A 354 9.84 5.15 18.28
C SER A 354 9.91 6.56 18.86
N GLU A 355 10.65 7.46 18.22
CA GLU A 355 11.12 8.70 18.88
C GLU A 355 10.22 9.92 18.68
N LEU A 356 9.48 10.02 17.57
CA LEU A 356 8.77 11.24 17.21
C LEU A 356 7.43 11.36 17.95
N GLU A 357 7.18 12.53 18.53
CA GLU A 357 5.90 12.85 19.13
C GLU A 357 4.74 12.77 18.12
N LYS A 358 3.62 12.20 18.58
CA LYS A 358 2.35 12.20 17.83
C LYS A 358 1.89 13.62 17.47
N PRO A 359 1.08 13.80 16.41
CA PRO A 359 0.46 15.08 16.11
C PRO A 359 -0.33 15.63 17.31
N ARG A 360 -0.11 16.91 17.63
CA ARG A 360 -0.78 17.61 18.73
C ARG A 360 -1.30 18.96 18.27
N VAL A 361 -2.47 19.33 18.78
CA VAL A 361 -3.10 20.63 18.54
C VAL A 361 -3.13 21.42 19.84
N SER A 362 -2.76 22.69 19.78
CA SER A 362 -2.82 23.62 20.90
C SER A 362 -4.28 23.86 21.32
N SER A 363 -4.55 23.73 22.61
CA SER A 363 -5.86 24.03 23.22
C SER A 363 -6.26 25.50 23.07
N SER A 364 -5.29 26.42 23.04
CA SER A 364 -5.54 27.87 23.04
C SER A 364 -5.86 28.43 21.64
N HIS A 365 -5.27 27.88 20.58
CA HIS A 365 -5.32 28.47 19.24
C HIS A 365 -5.72 27.50 18.12
N GLY A 366 -5.90 26.21 18.42
CA GLY A 366 -6.31 25.22 17.41
C GLY A 366 -5.26 24.96 16.32
N THR A 367 -4.00 25.36 16.55
CA THR A 367 -2.86 25.15 15.64
C THR A 367 -2.07 23.91 16.02
N PHE A 368 -1.44 23.26 15.04
CA PHE A 368 -0.56 22.13 15.32
C PHE A 368 0.70 22.61 16.03
N MET A 369 1.04 21.92 17.12
CA MET A 369 2.29 22.14 17.83
C MET A 369 3.45 21.54 17.04
N PRO A 370 4.66 22.15 17.10
CA PRO A 370 5.87 21.55 16.55
C PRO A 370 6.08 20.14 17.15
N PRO A 371 6.05 19.06 16.35
CA PRO A 371 6.40 17.75 16.87
C PRO A 371 7.91 17.73 17.11
N SER A 372 8.31 17.00 18.16
CA SER A 372 9.72 16.89 18.52
C SER A 372 10.14 15.44 18.72
N PHE A 373 11.43 15.19 18.56
CA PHE A 373 12.07 13.92 18.91
C PHE A 373 13.38 14.22 19.63
N ALA A 374 13.89 13.26 20.40
CA ALA A 374 15.07 13.49 21.23
C ALA A 374 16.13 12.41 21.07
N ILE A 375 17.38 12.80 21.26
CA ILE A 375 18.54 11.91 21.26
C ILE A 375 19.23 12.08 22.61
N CYS A 376 19.29 11.01 23.39
CA CYS A 376 19.91 10.99 24.72
C CYS A 376 21.32 10.38 24.64
N LYS A 377 22.33 11.10 25.14
CA LYS A 377 23.73 10.63 25.19
C LYS A 377 24.36 10.92 26.55
N ALA A 378 25.33 10.09 26.94
CA ALA A 378 26.18 10.35 28.09
C ALA A 378 27.05 11.61 27.85
N GLU A 379 27.49 12.21 28.95
CA GLU A 379 28.47 13.30 28.95
C GLU A 379 29.71 12.92 28.11
N GLY A 380 30.23 13.88 27.32
CA GLY A 380 31.33 13.64 26.37
C GLY A 380 30.94 13.02 25.02
N ARG A 381 29.66 12.68 24.78
CA ARG A 381 29.18 12.08 23.51
C ARG A 381 28.21 12.97 22.71
N ILE A 382 28.10 14.25 23.06
CA ILE A 382 27.17 15.22 22.47
C ILE A 382 27.45 15.44 20.97
N GLU A 383 28.72 15.53 20.57
CA GLU A 383 29.11 15.67 19.16
C GLU A 383 28.60 14.49 18.30
N GLY A 384 28.54 13.30 18.89
CA GLY A 384 27.95 12.13 18.25
C GLY A 384 26.44 12.29 18.02
N ALA A 385 25.71 12.88 18.98
CA ALA A 385 24.29 13.20 18.79
C ALA A 385 24.07 14.26 17.71
N GLN A 386 24.95 15.28 17.64
CA GLN A 386 24.87 16.32 16.61
C GLN A 386 25.13 15.75 15.21
N ARG A 387 26.11 14.86 15.05
CA ARG A 387 26.35 14.16 13.77
C ARG A 387 25.19 13.28 13.36
N LEU A 388 24.58 12.55 14.29
CA LEU A 388 23.37 11.77 14.02
C LEU A 388 22.22 12.68 13.57
N LEU A 389 21.99 13.78 14.29
CA LEU A 389 20.97 14.77 13.95
C LEU A 389 21.19 15.36 12.56
N ALA A 390 22.43 15.70 12.21
CA ALA A 390 22.77 16.23 10.88
C ALA A 390 22.40 15.24 9.76
N GLY A 391 22.67 13.95 9.96
CA GLY A 391 22.25 12.91 9.01
C GLY A 391 20.72 12.77 8.91
N ILE A 392 20.01 12.82 10.04
CA ILE A 392 18.53 12.82 10.04
C ILE A 392 17.99 14.07 9.35
N GLN A 393 18.58 15.24 9.60
CA GLN A 393 18.20 16.50 8.97
C GLN A 393 18.40 16.46 7.46
N GLN A 394 19.50 15.86 6.98
CA GLN A 394 19.74 15.65 5.55
C GLN A 394 18.62 14.81 4.94
N LEU A 395 18.27 13.67 5.54
CA LEU A 395 17.16 12.84 5.05
C LEU A 395 15.84 13.60 5.04
N LEU A 396 15.53 14.34 6.10
CA LEU A 396 14.29 15.12 6.19
C LEU A 396 14.18 16.19 5.12
N LEU A 397 15.28 16.87 4.80
CA LEU A 397 15.33 17.90 3.77
C LEU A 397 15.00 17.34 2.39
N GLU A 398 15.40 16.10 2.08
CA GLU A 398 15.03 15.44 0.81
C GLU A 398 13.52 15.22 0.67
N PHE A 399 12.80 15.02 1.79
CA PHE A 399 11.34 14.97 1.79
C PHE A 399 10.69 16.36 1.90
N GLY A 400 11.47 17.43 1.95
CA GLY A 400 10.98 18.79 2.14
C GLY A 400 10.52 19.08 3.57
N VAL A 401 11.08 18.39 4.56
CA VAL A 401 10.84 18.58 6.00
C VAL A 401 12.03 19.29 6.64
N ARG A 402 11.78 20.37 7.37
CA ARG A 402 12.76 21.20 8.06
C ARG A 402 12.64 21.08 9.58
N ILE A 403 13.80 21.08 10.23
CA ILE A 403 13.93 21.25 11.67
C ILE A 403 13.98 22.75 11.96
N ALA A 404 13.09 23.23 12.83
CA ALA A 404 13.03 24.64 13.21
C ALA A 404 14.13 25.02 14.21
N SER A 405 14.40 24.14 15.17
CA SER A 405 15.49 24.34 16.14
C SER A 405 15.89 23.01 16.79
N ALA A 406 17.10 22.96 17.34
CA ALA A 406 17.56 21.87 18.18
C ALA A 406 18.14 22.45 19.47
N ARG A 407 17.84 21.82 20.62
CA ARG A 407 18.26 22.28 21.94
C ARG A 407 18.90 21.14 22.71
N VAL A 408 20.05 21.41 23.33
CA VAL A 408 20.73 20.46 24.21
C VAL A 408 20.50 20.90 25.65
N GLN A 409 20.09 19.97 26.51
CA GLN A 409 19.89 20.23 27.93
C GLN A 409 20.37 19.04 28.78
N PRO A 410 20.83 19.28 30.02
CA PRO A 410 21.02 18.20 30.99
C PRO A 410 19.72 17.41 31.19
N PHE A 411 19.83 16.09 31.40
CA PHE A 411 18.66 15.22 31.51
C PHE A 411 18.61 14.47 32.84
N ILE A 412 19.44 13.43 33.02
CA ILE A 412 19.48 12.63 34.25
C ILE A 412 20.91 12.31 34.69
N VAL A 413 21.10 12.10 35.99
CA VAL A 413 22.33 11.55 36.58
C VAL A 413 22.15 10.05 36.74
N ARG A 414 23.08 9.27 36.18
CA ARG A 414 22.98 7.81 36.11
C ARG A 414 23.55 7.14 37.35
N THR A 415 23.32 5.83 37.48
CA THR A 415 23.73 4.99 38.62
C THR A 415 25.25 5.03 38.92
N LYS A 416 26.09 5.44 37.96
CA LYS A 416 27.55 5.61 38.14
C LYS A 416 27.99 7.06 38.39
N GLY A 417 27.06 7.99 38.63
CA GLY A 417 27.33 9.43 38.72
C GLY A 417 27.53 10.14 37.37
N GLU A 418 27.53 9.39 36.26
CA GLU A 418 27.66 9.94 34.91
C GLU A 418 26.42 10.77 34.53
N ARG A 419 26.64 12.01 34.08
CA ARG A 419 25.57 12.88 33.58
C ARG A 419 25.18 12.49 32.16
N SER A 420 23.92 12.73 31.81
CA SER A 420 23.42 12.55 30.45
C SER A 420 22.77 13.84 29.94
N PHE A 421 22.86 14.02 28.64
CA PHE A 421 22.31 15.16 27.90
C PHE A 421 21.24 14.67 26.94
N LYS A 422 20.19 15.48 26.80
CA LYS A 422 19.11 15.29 25.85
C LYS A 422 19.19 16.38 24.79
N LEU A 423 19.43 15.97 23.55
CA LEU A 423 19.29 16.83 22.38
C LEU A 423 17.85 16.67 21.88
N THR A 424 17.03 17.72 21.96
CA THR A 424 15.65 17.72 21.43
C THR A 424 15.60 18.53 20.13
N ALA A 425 15.15 17.89 19.05
CA ALA A 425 14.94 18.53 17.76
C ALA A 425 13.45 18.82 17.55
N TYR A 426 13.13 20.06 17.17
CA TYR A 426 11.77 20.53 16.92
C TYR A 426 11.52 20.67 15.43
N ILE A 427 10.60 19.90 14.88
CA ILE A 427 10.19 19.99 13.47
C ILE A 427 9.37 21.27 13.27
N ALA A 428 9.57 21.97 12.15
CA ALA A 428 8.81 23.17 11.84
C ALA A 428 7.29 22.86 11.71
N SER A 429 6.44 23.71 12.29
CA SER A 429 4.98 23.52 12.33
C SER A 429 4.23 24.15 11.15
N GLY A 430 4.95 24.63 10.13
CA GLY A 430 4.34 25.17 8.91
C GLY A 430 3.51 24.10 8.20
N ILE A 431 2.38 24.49 7.60
CA ILE A 431 1.41 23.56 6.99
C ILE A 431 2.09 22.63 5.97
N THR A 432 2.85 23.18 5.01
CA THR A 432 3.57 22.39 4.00
C THR A 432 4.60 21.44 4.62
N ASN A 433 5.27 21.87 5.68
CA ASN A 433 6.26 21.05 6.38
C ASN A 433 5.62 19.84 7.06
N LEU A 434 4.48 20.06 7.72
CA LEU A 434 3.71 19.00 8.38
C LEU A 434 3.00 18.09 7.36
N LEU A 435 2.58 18.62 6.21
CA LEU A 435 2.06 17.81 5.10
C LEU A 435 3.11 16.82 4.60
N HIS A 436 4.34 17.28 4.36
CA HIS A 436 5.43 16.40 3.97
C HIS A 436 5.78 15.39 5.06
N LEU A 437 5.83 15.80 6.33
CA LEU A 437 6.13 14.91 7.45
C LEU A 437 5.11 13.78 7.57
N TYR A 438 3.81 14.10 7.62
CA TYR A 438 2.77 13.11 7.87
C TYR A 438 2.31 12.38 6.60
N GLY A 439 2.38 13.03 5.43
CA GLY A 439 1.98 12.44 4.15
C GLY A 439 3.05 11.56 3.53
N LYS A 440 4.31 12.01 3.50
CA LYS A 440 5.42 11.30 2.81
C LYS A 440 6.15 10.33 3.72
N ILE A 441 6.35 10.66 5.00
CA ILE A 441 7.16 9.86 5.94
C ILE A 441 6.26 9.03 6.85
N GLY A 442 5.39 9.69 7.62
CA GLY A 442 4.49 9.00 8.57
C GLY A 442 5.24 8.24 9.66
N TYR A 443 4.65 7.14 10.12
CA TYR A 443 5.15 6.29 11.19
C TYR A 443 5.09 4.81 10.77
N LYS A 444 6.14 4.04 11.09
CA LYS A 444 6.15 2.57 11.02
C LYS A 444 6.37 1.99 12.42
N TYR A 445 5.88 0.78 12.65
CA TYR A 445 5.86 0.13 13.97
C TYR A 445 5.18 0.96 15.08
N ASN A 446 4.25 1.84 14.70
CA ASN A 446 3.39 2.56 15.63
C ASN A 446 2.04 2.87 14.97
N GLY A 447 1.17 1.86 14.89
CA GLY A 447 -0.11 1.97 14.15
C GLY A 447 -1.01 3.09 14.68
N LYS A 448 -1.00 3.33 16.00
CA LYS A 448 -1.80 4.41 16.61
C LYS A 448 -1.31 5.80 16.18
N ARG A 449 0.02 6.03 16.17
CA ARG A 449 0.59 7.30 15.71
C ARG A 449 0.38 7.49 14.21
N GLU A 450 0.52 6.41 13.43
CA GLU A 450 0.30 6.44 11.98
C GLU A 450 -1.14 6.85 11.64
N ARG A 451 -2.16 6.21 12.24
CA ARG A 451 -3.57 6.58 12.01
C ARG A 451 -3.85 8.05 12.36
N LEU A 452 -3.30 8.53 13.48
CA LEU A 452 -3.45 9.94 13.86
C LEU A 452 -2.71 10.89 12.91
N ALA A 453 -1.56 10.47 12.38
CA ALA A 453 -0.79 11.22 11.38
C ALA A 453 -1.56 11.34 10.06
N ARG A 454 -2.21 10.26 9.61
CA ARG A 454 -3.09 10.28 8.42
C ARG A 454 -4.22 11.29 8.57
N HIS A 455 -4.90 11.30 9.72
CA HIS A 455 -5.93 12.32 9.99
C HIS A 455 -5.35 13.73 10.05
N ALA A 456 -4.16 13.91 10.65
CA ALA A 456 -3.49 15.21 10.69
C ALA A 456 -3.11 15.70 9.28
N TYR A 457 -2.59 14.82 8.43
CA TYR A 457 -2.27 15.08 7.03
C TYR A 457 -3.52 15.54 6.29
N GLU A 458 -4.62 14.78 6.34
CA GLU A 458 -5.86 15.13 5.63
C GLU A 458 -6.43 16.47 6.10
N TYR A 459 -6.47 16.68 7.42
CA TYR A 459 -6.98 17.91 8.01
C TYR A 459 -6.12 19.13 7.66
N LEU A 460 -4.80 18.96 7.51
CA LEU A 460 -3.90 20.00 7.03
C LEU A 460 -4.05 20.21 5.52
N LEU A 461 -4.29 19.14 4.75
CA LEU A 461 -4.41 19.17 3.30
C LEU A 461 -5.66 19.96 2.90
N ALA A 462 -6.79 19.68 3.55
CA ALA A 462 -8.03 20.43 3.35
C ALA A 462 -7.87 21.93 3.67
N ARG A 463 -7.13 22.26 4.74
CA ARG A 463 -6.80 23.66 5.05
C ARG A 463 -5.91 24.29 4.00
N HIS A 464 -4.89 23.56 3.54
CA HIS A 464 -3.99 24.06 2.51
C HIS A 464 -4.74 24.31 1.20
N HIS A 465 -5.62 23.39 0.81
CA HIS A 465 -6.50 23.52 -0.33
C HIS A 465 -7.36 24.79 -0.24
N HIS A 466 -8.02 25.01 0.91
CA HIS A 466 -8.82 26.23 1.12
C HIS A 466 -8.01 27.53 1.04
N ILE A 467 -6.78 27.55 1.58
CA ILE A 467 -5.87 28.70 1.48
C ILE A 467 -5.55 28.98 0.00
N LEU A 468 -5.17 27.96 -0.77
CA LEU A 468 -4.86 28.10 -2.19
C LEU A 468 -6.07 28.56 -3.01
N GLN A 469 -7.26 28.01 -2.74
CA GLN A 469 -8.50 28.49 -3.37
C GLN A 469 -8.77 29.96 -3.04
N THR A 470 -8.54 30.38 -1.80
CA THR A 470 -8.73 31.77 -1.37
C THR A 470 -7.77 32.72 -2.07
N ILE A 471 -6.49 32.33 -2.21
CA ILE A 471 -5.47 33.10 -2.93
C ILE A 471 -5.84 33.21 -4.43
N ALA A 472 -6.23 32.09 -5.05
CA ALA A 472 -6.63 32.06 -6.45
C ALA A 472 -7.88 32.92 -6.71
N ALA A 473 -8.89 32.82 -5.83
CA ALA A 473 -10.10 33.63 -5.89
C ALA A 473 -9.79 35.14 -5.76
N HIS A 474 -8.86 35.51 -4.88
CA HIS A 474 -8.40 36.89 -4.76
C HIS A 474 -7.70 37.38 -6.02
N SER A 475 -6.81 36.56 -6.61
CA SER A 475 -6.13 36.91 -7.86
C SER A 475 -7.15 37.15 -8.98
N LEU A 476 -8.11 36.24 -9.16
CA LEU A 476 -9.18 36.38 -10.15
C LEU A 476 -10.04 37.62 -9.88
N ALA A 477 -10.40 37.87 -8.61
CA ALA A 477 -11.19 39.04 -8.23
C ALA A 477 -10.49 40.35 -8.59
N ARG A 478 -9.16 40.41 -8.42
CA ARG A 478 -8.35 41.57 -8.81
C ARG A 478 -8.35 41.79 -10.33
N THR A 479 -8.09 40.74 -11.11
CA THR A 479 -8.11 40.85 -12.58
C THR A 479 -9.47 41.33 -13.08
N LEU A 480 -10.56 40.76 -12.60
CA LEU A 480 -11.92 41.20 -12.98
C LEU A 480 -12.22 42.64 -12.53
N ARG A 481 -11.63 43.09 -11.42
CA ARG A 481 -11.79 44.48 -10.96
C ARG A 481 -11.00 45.45 -11.86
N GLU A 482 -9.82 45.05 -12.31
CA GLU A 482 -8.99 45.80 -13.27
C GLU A 482 -9.67 45.91 -14.65
N GLU A 483 -10.46 44.90 -15.04
CA GLU A 483 -11.35 44.94 -16.23
C GLU A 483 -12.56 45.89 -16.07
N GLY A 484 -12.70 46.58 -14.93
CA GLY A 484 -13.74 47.59 -14.70
C GLY A 484 -15.05 47.06 -14.13
N LEU A 485 -15.14 45.77 -13.78
CA LEU A 485 -16.39 45.22 -13.25
C LEU A 485 -16.73 45.75 -11.85
N ALA A 486 -18.03 45.86 -11.57
CA ALA A 486 -18.52 46.20 -10.24
C ALA A 486 -18.25 45.04 -9.25
N ILE A 487 -18.00 45.35 -7.97
CA ILE A 487 -17.66 44.34 -6.94
C ILE A 487 -18.68 43.18 -6.88
N ARG A 488 -19.96 43.49 -7.07
CA ARG A 488 -21.05 42.49 -7.10
C ARG A 488 -20.94 41.53 -8.28
N GLU A 489 -20.54 42.04 -9.44
CA GLU A 489 -20.33 41.24 -10.64
C GLU A 489 -19.04 40.41 -10.54
N VAL A 490 -17.98 40.99 -9.96
CA VAL A 490 -16.74 40.28 -9.64
C VAL A 490 -17.04 39.09 -8.73
N HIS A 491 -17.75 39.29 -7.62
CA HIS A 491 -18.13 38.20 -6.71
C HIS A 491 -18.91 37.09 -7.44
N ARG A 492 -19.91 37.46 -8.24
CA ARG A 492 -20.68 36.50 -9.05
C ARG A 492 -19.78 35.67 -9.97
N LYS A 493 -18.87 36.32 -10.73
CA LYS A 493 -17.96 35.62 -11.65
C LYS A 493 -16.95 34.72 -10.92
N VAL A 494 -16.42 35.15 -9.77
CA VAL A 494 -15.50 34.34 -8.96
C VAL A 494 -16.18 33.09 -8.44
N VAL A 495 -17.42 33.20 -7.95
CA VAL A 495 -18.22 32.04 -7.51
C VAL A 495 -18.57 31.13 -8.68
N GLN A 496 -18.96 31.68 -9.84
CA GLN A 496 -19.21 30.92 -11.07
C GLN A 496 -17.97 30.17 -11.56
N SER A 497 -16.77 30.68 -11.27
CA SER A 497 -15.50 30.03 -11.59
C SER A 497 -15.13 28.91 -10.59
N GLY A 498 -16.02 28.58 -9.66
CA GLY A 498 -15.86 27.46 -8.73
C GLY A 498 -15.17 27.80 -7.41
N TYR A 499 -14.97 29.08 -7.08
CA TYR A 499 -14.37 29.50 -5.81
C TYR A 499 -15.43 29.85 -4.76
N PRO A 500 -15.54 29.10 -3.65
CA PRO A 500 -16.58 29.32 -2.63
C PRO A 500 -16.21 30.47 -1.69
N VAL A 501 -16.26 31.71 -2.18
CA VAL A 501 -15.93 32.92 -1.43
C VAL A 501 -17.16 33.78 -1.14
N THR A 502 -17.17 34.41 0.04
CA THR A 502 -18.28 35.31 0.43
C THR A 502 -18.14 36.67 -0.22
N PHE A 503 -19.27 37.34 -0.48
CA PHE A 503 -19.28 38.71 -1.00
C PHE A 503 -18.50 39.66 -0.08
N GLY A 504 -18.63 39.51 1.24
CA GLY A 504 -17.90 40.33 2.22
C GLY A 504 -16.38 40.17 2.11
N ALA A 505 -15.89 38.96 1.86
CA ALA A 505 -14.46 38.73 1.63
C ALA A 505 -13.97 39.46 0.38
N VAL A 506 -14.65 39.26 -0.76
CA VAL A 506 -14.31 39.92 -2.04
C VAL A 506 -14.38 41.44 -1.93
N SER A 507 -15.45 41.96 -1.32
CA SER A 507 -15.63 43.40 -1.10
C SER A 507 -14.48 43.98 -0.27
N ARG A 508 -14.09 43.32 0.82
CA ARG A 508 -12.96 43.74 1.65
C ARG A 508 -11.65 43.72 0.86
N TRP A 509 -11.38 42.66 0.09
CA TRP A 509 -10.17 42.54 -0.70
C TRP A 509 -10.00 43.70 -1.68
N LEU A 510 -11.08 44.05 -2.39
CA LEU A 510 -11.05 45.05 -3.46
C LEU A 510 -11.18 46.49 -2.94
N SER A 511 -11.85 46.70 -1.80
CA SER A 511 -12.08 48.04 -1.26
C SER A 511 -10.99 48.48 -0.28
N VAL A 512 -10.52 47.58 0.58
CA VAL A 512 -9.52 47.88 1.63
C VAL A 512 -8.12 47.48 1.19
N GLY A 513 -8.00 46.50 0.29
CA GLY A 513 -6.73 45.93 -0.12
C GLY A 513 -6.24 44.80 0.79
N VAL A 514 -5.32 43.99 0.26
CA VAL A 514 -4.68 42.88 0.97
C VAL A 514 -3.19 43.16 1.09
N ARG A 515 -2.69 43.26 2.33
CA ARG A 515 -1.28 43.56 2.61
C ARG A 515 -0.32 42.47 2.13
N ASP A 516 -0.70 41.21 2.32
CA ASP A 516 0.11 40.05 1.94
C ASP A 516 -0.80 38.99 1.29
N PRO A 517 -0.92 39.00 -0.05
CA PRO A 517 -1.78 38.07 -0.79
C PRO A 517 -1.43 36.60 -0.58
N GLU A 518 -0.16 36.27 -0.33
CA GLU A 518 0.29 34.88 -0.17
C GLU A 518 -0.13 34.27 1.17
N LYS A 519 -0.48 35.10 2.16
CA LYS A 519 -0.97 34.67 3.47
C LYS A 519 -2.49 34.72 3.60
N LEU A 520 -3.20 34.99 2.51
CA LEU A 520 -4.66 35.08 2.54
C LEU A 520 -5.28 33.74 2.96
N GLY A 521 -6.29 33.78 3.84
CA GLY A 521 -6.95 32.57 4.35
C GLY A 521 -6.20 31.81 5.45
N THR A 522 -4.95 32.17 5.77
CA THR A 522 -4.16 31.47 6.80
C THR A 522 -4.73 31.62 8.22
N THR A 523 -5.41 32.73 8.49
CA THR A 523 -6.03 33.06 9.79
C THR A 523 -7.52 32.75 9.85
N THR A 524 -8.11 32.22 8.77
CA THR A 524 -9.54 31.87 8.73
C THR A 524 -9.85 30.81 9.79
N ARG A 525 -10.83 31.11 10.66
CA ARG A 525 -11.30 30.17 11.68
C ARG A 525 -11.96 28.97 11.01
N ARG A 526 -11.67 27.76 11.51
CA ARG A 526 -12.27 26.54 10.96
C ARG A 526 -13.65 26.30 11.55
N ALA A 527 -14.53 25.73 10.73
CA ALA A 527 -15.83 25.26 11.18
C ALA A 527 -15.72 24.02 12.09
N THR A 528 -14.70 23.16 11.86
CA THR A 528 -14.53 21.89 12.57
C THR A 528 -13.13 21.81 13.21
N SER A 529 -13.08 21.44 14.49
CA SER A 529 -11.83 21.21 15.20
C SER A 529 -11.14 19.92 14.74
N PHE A 530 -9.84 19.77 15.02
CA PHE A 530 -9.13 18.53 14.67
C PHE A 530 -9.70 17.31 15.40
N GLN A 531 -10.13 17.49 16.66
CA GLN A 531 -10.71 16.40 17.45
C GLN A 531 -12.07 15.95 16.90
N GLU A 532 -12.91 16.90 16.51
CA GLU A 532 -14.19 16.61 15.83
C GLU A 532 -13.95 15.91 14.48
N PHE A 533 -12.93 16.34 13.72
CA PHE A 533 -12.56 15.70 12.46
C PHE A 533 -12.13 14.23 12.66
N VAL A 534 -11.30 13.96 13.67
CA VAL A 534 -10.91 12.58 14.02
C VAL A 534 -12.12 11.77 14.47
N ALA A 535 -12.99 12.35 15.30
CA ALA A 535 -14.19 11.68 15.79
C ALA A 535 -15.16 11.29 14.66
N ARG A 536 -15.34 12.14 13.64
CA ARG A 536 -16.17 11.86 12.46
C ARG A 536 -15.70 10.64 11.66
N ASN A 537 -14.41 10.32 11.71
CA ASN A 537 -13.80 9.24 10.92
C ASN A 537 -13.40 8.02 11.78
N LYS A 538 -13.78 7.98 13.06
CA LYS A 538 -13.31 6.93 13.99
C LYS A 538 -13.72 5.52 13.56
N ASP A 539 -14.86 5.40 12.87
CA ASP A 539 -15.44 4.11 12.48
C ASP A 539 -14.77 3.52 11.24
N LEU A 540 -13.90 4.29 10.59
CA LEU A 540 -13.09 3.80 9.48
C LEU A 540 -11.74 3.26 9.99
N PRO A 541 -11.31 2.07 9.54
CA PRO A 541 -10.03 1.51 9.94
C PRO A 541 -8.86 2.26 9.33
N GLU A 542 -7.66 1.97 9.81
CA GLU A 542 -6.40 2.41 9.16
C GLU A 542 -6.26 3.92 8.94
N GLY A 543 -7.00 4.76 9.69
CA GLY A 543 -6.94 6.21 9.53
C GLY A 543 -7.52 6.69 8.18
N LEU A 544 -8.36 5.87 7.55
CA LEU A 544 -9.19 6.24 6.40
C LEU A 544 -10.13 7.40 6.76
N VAL A 545 -10.56 8.14 5.74
CA VAL A 545 -11.43 9.30 5.88
C VAL A 545 -12.52 9.30 4.82
N TRP A 546 -13.61 9.99 5.13
CA TRP A 546 -14.63 10.37 4.16
C TRP A 546 -14.27 11.70 3.49
N GLU A 547 -14.22 11.73 2.16
CA GLU A 547 -14.20 12.95 1.36
C GLU A 547 -15.48 13.08 0.54
N THR A 548 -15.97 14.30 0.33
CA THR A 548 -17.20 14.57 -0.41
C THR A 548 -16.91 14.91 -1.87
N VAL A 549 -17.59 14.25 -2.80
CA VAL A 549 -17.54 14.56 -4.23
C VAL A 549 -18.04 15.99 -4.45
N SER A 550 -17.18 16.83 -5.02
CA SER A 550 -17.52 18.19 -5.45
C SER A 550 -18.22 18.18 -6.80
N ARG A 551 -17.70 17.39 -7.73
CA ARG A 551 -18.21 17.27 -9.11
C ARG A 551 -17.67 16.02 -9.78
N VAL A 552 -18.40 15.60 -10.80
CA VAL A 552 -18.06 14.52 -11.72
C VAL A 552 -18.16 15.08 -13.14
N GLU A 553 -17.05 15.07 -13.88
CA GLU A 553 -16.96 15.68 -15.21
C GLU A 553 -16.53 14.65 -16.25
N ALA A 554 -17.16 14.67 -17.43
CA ALA A 554 -16.70 13.85 -18.55
C ALA A 554 -15.31 14.28 -19.04
N ARG A 555 -14.49 13.31 -19.41
CA ARG A 555 -13.16 13.50 -20.01
C ARG A 555 -13.06 12.69 -21.29
N ASP A 556 -12.45 13.28 -22.32
CA ASP A 556 -12.10 12.56 -23.55
C ASP A 556 -10.78 11.81 -23.35
N LEU A 557 -10.83 10.74 -22.55
CA LEU A 557 -9.71 9.86 -22.30
C LEU A 557 -10.02 8.45 -22.82
N LYS A 558 -9.22 8.00 -23.79
CA LYS A 558 -9.38 6.71 -24.47
C LYS A 558 -8.37 5.64 -24.03
N ASP A 559 -7.47 5.98 -23.10
CA ASP A 559 -6.57 5.04 -22.45
C ASP A 559 -7.04 4.79 -21.02
N LEU A 560 -7.65 3.63 -20.81
CA LEU A 560 -8.14 3.17 -19.52
C LEU A 560 -7.62 1.75 -19.27
N ARG A 561 -7.16 1.51 -18.06
CA ARG A 561 -6.47 0.27 -17.67
C ARG A 561 -7.01 -0.25 -16.36
N ASP A 562 -6.86 -1.55 -16.12
CA ASP A 562 -7.28 -2.21 -14.87
C ASP A 562 -6.28 -3.29 -14.43
N ILE A 563 -6.35 -3.62 -13.14
CA ILE A 563 -5.57 -4.65 -12.48
C ILE A 563 -6.49 -5.57 -11.68
N THR A 564 -6.22 -6.88 -11.74
CA THR A 564 -6.94 -7.85 -10.92
C THR A 564 -6.07 -8.23 -9.73
N THR A 565 -6.58 -8.03 -8.52
CA THR A 565 -5.91 -8.40 -7.27
C THR A 565 -6.25 -9.84 -6.90
N ARG A 566 -5.32 -10.54 -6.26
CA ARG A 566 -5.52 -11.92 -5.77
C ARG A 566 -6.35 -11.98 -4.49
N SER A 567 -6.44 -10.86 -3.77
CA SER A 567 -7.21 -10.76 -2.52
C SER A 567 -8.70 -10.98 -2.80
N THR A 568 -9.37 -11.66 -1.87
CA THR A 568 -10.82 -11.85 -1.86
C THR A 568 -11.59 -10.54 -1.68
N SER A 569 -10.91 -9.49 -1.23
CA SER A 569 -11.47 -8.14 -1.05
C SER A 569 -11.64 -7.40 -2.39
N HIS A 570 -10.93 -7.83 -3.44
CA HIS A 570 -11.12 -7.34 -4.81
C HIS A 570 -11.09 -5.80 -4.94
N ASN A 571 -10.28 -5.15 -4.12
CA ASN A 571 -10.13 -3.69 -4.06
C ASN A 571 -8.66 -3.29 -4.01
N PHE A 572 -8.38 -2.01 -4.26
CA PHE A 572 -7.05 -1.40 -4.14
C PHE A 572 -7.17 0.12 -4.03
N PHE A 573 -6.09 0.79 -3.63
CA PHE A 573 -6.05 2.25 -3.54
C PHE A 573 -5.44 2.90 -4.78
N ALA A 574 -6.17 3.86 -5.37
CA ALA A 574 -5.75 4.66 -6.52
C ALA A 574 -5.93 6.16 -6.24
N ASN A 575 -4.86 6.95 -6.34
CA ASN A 575 -4.83 8.37 -5.94
C ASN A 575 -5.31 8.61 -4.49
N GLY A 576 -5.26 7.58 -3.65
CA GLY A 576 -5.81 7.56 -2.28
C GLY A 576 -7.26 7.09 -2.19
N PHE A 577 -8.04 7.03 -3.28
CA PHE A 577 -9.40 6.47 -3.23
C PHE A 577 -9.37 4.95 -3.10
N LEU A 578 -10.29 4.40 -2.29
CA LEU A 578 -10.54 2.97 -2.31
C LEU A 578 -11.42 2.62 -3.52
N THR A 579 -10.93 1.73 -4.37
CA THR A 579 -11.55 1.33 -5.65
C THR A 579 -11.64 -0.20 -5.77
N SER A 580 -12.42 -0.75 -6.71
CA SER A 580 -12.64 -2.20 -6.85
C SER A 580 -12.46 -2.74 -8.28
N ASN A 581 -12.15 -4.04 -8.42
CA ASN A 581 -11.81 -4.76 -9.66
C ASN A 581 -12.96 -5.65 -10.24
N CYS A 582 -12.67 -6.47 -11.27
CA CYS A 582 -13.54 -7.47 -11.95
C CYS A 582 -13.16 -8.98 -11.67
N VAL A 583 -14.08 -9.95 -11.89
CA VAL A 583 -14.17 -11.34 -11.27
C VAL A 583 -14.33 -12.54 -12.31
N ARG A 584 -13.79 -13.82 -12.14
CA ARG A 584 -13.88 -15.11 -13.02
C ARG A 584 -13.84 -16.59 -12.35
N ALA A 585 -14.64 -17.64 -12.77
CA ALA A 585 -14.93 -18.98 -12.07
C ALA A 585 -14.40 -20.40 -12.58
N GLN A 586 -14.36 -21.54 -11.77
CA GLN A 586 -13.67 -22.91 -12.00
C GLN A 586 -14.44 -24.29 -11.87
N ILE A 587 -13.96 -25.43 -12.47
CA ILE A 587 -14.50 -26.85 -12.39
C ILE A 587 -13.83 -27.75 -11.29
N ILE A 588 -14.60 -28.64 -10.63
CA ILE A 588 -14.18 -29.63 -9.58
C ILE A 588 -13.32 -30.79 -10.10
N LYS A 589 -13.80 -31.59 -11.08
CA LYS A 589 -13.28 -32.95 -11.36
C LYS A 589 -11.80 -32.98 -11.76
N ASN A 590 -11.28 -31.90 -12.33
CA ASN A 590 -9.90 -31.79 -12.79
C ASN A 590 -9.24 -30.47 -12.39
N GLY A 591 -9.89 -29.66 -11.53
CA GLY A 591 -9.41 -28.34 -11.12
C GLY A 591 -9.26 -27.32 -12.27
N LYS A 592 -9.80 -27.60 -13.46
CA LYS A 592 -9.68 -26.69 -14.61
C LYS A 592 -10.75 -25.62 -14.56
N THR A 593 -10.36 -24.39 -14.84
CA THR A 593 -11.28 -23.26 -14.77
C THR A 593 -12.11 -23.15 -16.06
N VAL A 594 -13.46 -23.22 -15.99
CA VAL A 594 -14.32 -22.96 -17.16
C VAL A 594 -15.47 -22.03 -16.85
N THR A 595 -15.84 -21.26 -17.87
CA THR A 595 -17.05 -20.43 -17.87
C THR A 595 -18.24 -21.28 -18.32
N ALA A 596 -19.32 -21.26 -17.53
CA ALA A 596 -20.58 -21.93 -17.85
C ALA A 596 -21.75 -20.93 -17.85
N PHE A 597 -22.64 -21.05 -18.82
CA PHE A 597 -23.83 -20.22 -19.01
C PHE A 597 -24.99 -20.69 -18.12
N LEU A 598 -25.76 -19.76 -17.56
CA LEU A 598 -26.97 -20.05 -16.79
C LEU A 598 -28.21 -19.75 -17.65
N PRO A 599 -28.97 -20.76 -18.12
CA PRO A 599 -30.16 -20.54 -18.92
C PRO A 599 -31.35 -20.07 -18.07
N GLY A 600 -32.01 -18.98 -18.51
CA GLY A 600 -33.24 -18.45 -17.92
C GLY A 600 -33.04 -17.16 -17.09
N ASP A 601 -33.97 -16.21 -17.24
CA ASP A 601 -33.91 -14.93 -16.53
C ASP A 601 -34.03 -15.13 -15.01
N GLY A 602 -33.13 -14.50 -14.26
CA GLY A 602 -33.07 -14.63 -12.80
C GLY A 602 -32.42 -15.92 -12.28
N ALA A 603 -31.88 -16.79 -13.13
CA ALA A 603 -31.19 -18.02 -12.73
C ALA A 603 -30.01 -17.77 -11.77
N LEU A 604 -29.36 -16.61 -11.89
CA LEU A 604 -28.26 -16.16 -11.02
C LEU A 604 -28.66 -16.08 -9.53
N ASN A 605 -29.94 -15.81 -9.25
CA ASN A 605 -30.45 -15.64 -7.88
C ASN A 605 -30.58 -16.97 -7.13
N PHE A 606 -30.55 -18.10 -7.85
CA PHE A 606 -30.73 -19.43 -7.27
C PHE A 606 -29.41 -20.19 -7.03
N ILE A 607 -28.28 -19.61 -7.42
CA ILE A 607 -26.96 -20.22 -7.38
C ILE A 607 -26.05 -19.39 -6.48
N ASP A 608 -25.37 -20.02 -5.53
CA ASP A 608 -24.44 -19.41 -4.59
C ASP A 608 -23.02 -19.94 -4.78
N GLU A 609 -22.04 -19.19 -4.28
CA GLU A 609 -20.64 -19.64 -4.24
C GLU A 609 -20.55 -20.92 -3.41
N HIS A 610 -19.81 -21.90 -3.91
CA HIS A 610 -19.65 -23.25 -3.37
C HIS A 610 -20.81 -24.23 -3.63
N ASP A 611 -21.84 -23.86 -4.41
CA ASP A 611 -22.87 -24.81 -4.84
C ASP A 611 -22.33 -25.85 -5.83
N GLU A 612 -22.86 -27.08 -5.73
CA GLU A 612 -22.60 -28.14 -6.70
C GLU A 612 -23.53 -27.98 -7.90
N VAL A 613 -22.96 -27.80 -9.10
CA VAL A 613 -23.71 -27.63 -10.34
C VAL A 613 -23.34 -28.71 -11.35
N GLU A 614 -24.31 -29.13 -12.16
CA GLU A 614 -24.08 -30.02 -13.30
C GLU A 614 -24.07 -29.21 -14.59
N ILE A 615 -23.02 -29.41 -15.40
CA ILE A 615 -22.75 -28.70 -16.65
C ILE A 615 -22.77 -29.65 -17.85
N GLU A 616 -23.25 -29.17 -18.98
CA GLU A 616 -23.25 -29.88 -20.27
C GLU A 616 -22.82 -28.95 -21.41
N GLY A 617 -22.42 -29.52 -22.55
CA GLY A 617 -22.04 -28.73 -23.74
C GLY A 617 -23.23 -28.01 -24.39
N ILE A 618 -23.08 -26.75 -24.81
CA ILE A 618 -24.16 -25.95 -25.42
C ILE A 618 -24.46 -26.36 -26.88
N GLY A 619 -23.60 -27.18 -27.51
CA GLY A 619 -23.91 -27.81 -28.80
C GLY A 619 -23.66 -26.94 -30.04
N GLY A 620 -22.72 -25.99 -30.01
CA GLY A 620 -22.31 -25.24 -31.21
C GLY A 620 -21.58 -26.12 -32.25
N ALA A 621 -21.50 -25.66 -33.51
CA ALA A 621 -20.85 -26.40 -34.60
C ALA A 621 -19.42 -26.85 -34.21
N GLU A 622 -19.12 -28.13 -34.38
CA GLU A 622 -17.85 -28.78 -33.99
C GLU A 622 -17.48 -28.66 -32.49
N GLY A 623 -18.46 -28.52 -31.58
CA GLY A 623 -18.20 -28.42 -30.13
C GLY A 623 -17.67 -27.04 -29.70
N LYS A 624 -17.91 -26.02 -30.53
CA LYS A 624 -17.57 -24.61 -30.25
C LYS A 624 -18.72 -23.93 -29.48
N ALA A 625 -18.48 -22.67 -29.07
CA ALA A 625 -19.50 -21.81 -28.51
C ALA A 625 -20.73 -21.72 -29.44
N TYR A 626 -21.92 -21.69 -28.87
CA TYR A 626 -23.18 -21.64 -29.61
C TYR A 626 -23.51 -20.19 -29.97
N GLY A 627 -23.63 -19.89 -31.27
CA GLY A 627 -24.09 -18.59 -31.78
C GLY A 627 -23.44 -17.38 -31.09
N ASP A 628 -24.26 -16.63 -30.36
CA ASP A 628 -23.95 -15.31 -29.76
C ASP A 628 -23.24 -15.36 -28.39
N LEU A 629 -22.74 -16.53 -27.96
CA LEU A 629 -22.09 -16.74 -26.66
C LEU A 629 -20.56 -16.98 -26.80
N PRO A 630 -19.75 -16.00 -27.25
CA PRO A 630 -18.34 -16.21 -27.54
C PRO A 630 -17.55 -16.58 -26.29
N GLY A 631 -16.86 -17.73 -26.33
CA GLY A 631 -16.00 -18.20 -25.23
C GLY A 631 -16.68 -19.13 -24.22
N THR A 632 -18.01 -19.23 -24.21
CA THR A 632 -18.75 -20.13 -23.31
C THR A 632 -19.17 -21.40 -24.05
N ARG A 633 -18.64 -22.54 -23.62
CA ARG A 633 -18.88 -23.86 -24.25
C ARG A 633 -19.84 -24.75 -23.49
N TYR A 634 -20.19 -24.37 -22.25
CA TYR A 634 -20.95 -25.20 -21.32
C TYR A 634 -22.11 -24.42 -20.70
N ARG A 635 -23.24 -25.07 -20.42
CA ARG A 635 -24.37 -24.50 -19.65
C ARG A 635 -24.65 -25.32 -18.40
N VAL A 636 -25.18 -24.67 -17.37
CA VAL A 636 -25.69 -25.32 -16.15
C VAL A 636 -27.13 -25.74 -16.37
N PHE A 637 -27.49 -26.95 -15.95
CA PHE A 637 -28.89 -27.43 -16.01
C PHE A 637 -29.42 -27.94 -14.67
N THR A 638 -28.55 -28.23 -13.71
CA THR A 638 -28.90 -28.69 -12.35
C THR A 638 -28.06 -27.96 -11.30
N VAL A 639 -28.67 -27.62 -10.16
CA VAL A 639 -28.04 -26.99 -9.00
C VAL A 639 -28.39 -27.80 -7.75
N ASN A 640 -27.40 -28.28 -7.00
CA ASN A 640 -27.55 -29.13 -5.81
C ASN A 640 -28.54 -30.30 -5.99
N GLY A 641 -28.51 -30.95 -7.15
CA GLY A 641 -29.37 -32.09 -7.48
C GLY A 641 -30.81 -31.73 -7.90
N VAL A 642 -31.14 -30.45 -8.04
CA VAL A 642 -32.46 -29.98 -8.52
C VAL A 642 -32.31 -29.28 -9.87
N SER A 643 -33.22 -29.57 -10.80
CA SER A 643 -33.22 -28.94 -12.13
C SER A 643 -33.41 -27.43 -12.04
N LEU A 644 -32.58 -26.67 -12.75
CA LEU A 644 -32.62 -25.21 -12.79
C LEU A 644 -33.96 -24.67 -13.32
N ASP A 645 -34.57 -25.35 -14.30
CA ASP A 645 -35.90 -24.99 -14.83
C ASP A 645 -37.01 -25.15 -13.77
N ALA A 646 -36.88 -26.15 -12.89
CA ALA A 646 -37.82 -26.36 -11.80
C ALA A 646 -37.68 -25.31 -10.69
N LEU A 647 -36.45 -24.82 -10.44
CA LEU A 647 -36.17 -23.71 -9.53
C LEU A 647 -36.76 -22.39 -10.08
N LEU A 648 -36.51 -22.10 -11.35
CA LEU A 648 -37.00 -20.89 -12.03
C LEU A 648 -38.52 -20.81 -12.09
N LYS A 649 -39.20 -21.94 -12.33
CA LYS A 649 -40.67 -22.02 -12.36
C LYS A 649 -41.30 -22.12 -10.95
N GLY A 650 -40.51 -22.07 -9.88
CA GLY A 650 -40.98 -22.18 -8.50
C GLY A 650 -41.61 -23.54 -8.15
N LYS A 651 -41.37 -24.58 -8.94
CA LYS A 651 -41.96 -25.92 -8.73
C LYS A 651 -41.26 -26.72 -7.64
N LYS A 652 -40.00 -26.38 -7.33
CA LYS A 652 -39.19 -26.97 -6.26
C LYS A 652 -38.31 -25.89 -5.66
N GLU A 653 -38.00 -26.01 -4.38
CA GLU A 653 -37.05 -25.13 -3.69
C GLU A 653 -35.65 -25.75 -3.64
N LYS A 654 -34.64 -24.89 -3.53
CA LYS A 654 -33.24 -25.29 -3.43
C LYS A 654 -32.99 -25.97 -2.07
N PRO A 655 -32.50 -27.22 -2.03
CA PRO A 655 -32.10 -27.85 -0.78
C PRO A 655 -30.92 -27.07 -0.18
N ARG A 656 -31.10 -26.57 1.05
CA ARG A 656 -30.02 -25.94 1.83
C ARG A 656 -29.16 -27.05 2.41
N ARG A 657 -27.86 -27.00 2.16
CA ARG A 657 -26.89 -28.00 2.61
C ARG A 657 -26.12 -27.51 3.82
#